data_AF-A0A5C1ATR3-F1
#
_entry.id   AF-A0A5C1ATR3-F1
#
_cell.length_a   1.000
_cell.length_b   1.000
_cell.length_c   1.000
_cell.angle_alpha   90.00
_cell.angle_beta   90.00
_cell.angle_gamma   90.00
#
_symmetry.space_group_name_H-M   'P 1'
#
loop_
_entity.id
_entity.type
_entity.pdbx_description
1 polymer ?
#
loop_
_entity_poly.entity_id
_entity_poly.type
_entity_poly.pdbx_seq_one_letter_code
_entity_poly.pdbx_strand_id
1 'polypeptide(L)'
;MSLLRRVSPLVLLVFLAPLYAADAPDPEPSDDRILYEGPIPGVVVTKRRIAGDTQEVKGTIQFVTKDAVFIRRPGGSVDVFIGTKTPFVKVEAQDGKLAWTWDEKKNELKGPTSAIRRPDTSVVTPPSESEAKYLFFALERLQQRTDQALLEGDVKLLKYLKERAELLREYASKKGVPGRLLDLYDSLPAYVERQKTVEIERSDFMETHGRKVSEVTLRDKEAGIRATMRQTKALGEVYRNAIPSVSVGGYFGRWGTGSGYVSAHYNYGGAMAGVMNMMVAQQGYELEKLRLMFAKDILDTEKAKKYAELDKRITANREARMKEIARGGESIFGLPRDKEYEQTQELLTNLQLKGDYRPLVAILGERSTRDAGKEKWGNPYTLHDMYHATAQLPTADREKQSDALFQLATQATDAIKFVPGGPIYNADRAELMRSAAGLANLSAIMESKDGGWASVYSPKAAYGARLIERAMEFDRVDGSGESREQLGVALTLAGRKTEALRYLTEIRESRKTSPTFLYNLARVYGVNGMGKEGIAALEDAVAGGFNDVKSLALNPDFIALRGTKFDALVTPNLHVVFVWARNAIDNSHRMEITNRSPFTLTNVRVTFEMVMTNGKKKTFTQKIDRLDPKQQFDWKDVCSDAQRLVSTAFITFEADQGKTKKFKPEAK
;
A
#
# COMPACT_ATOMS: atom_id res chain seq x y z
N MET A 1 31.07 9.27 -63.59
CA MET A 1 30.39 8.47 -62.56
C MET A 1 30.37 9.26 -61.26
N SER A 2 29.35 10.12 -61.10
CA SER A 2 29.02 10.86 -59.89
C SER A 2 27.68 11.57 -60.12
N LEU A 3 26.80 11.62 -59.10
CA LEU A 3 25.74 12.61 -58.81
C LEU A 3 24.71 11.96 -57.86
N LEU A 4 24.64 12.25 -56.56
CA LEU A 4 24.03 13.41 -55.86
C LEU A 4 22.53 13.64 -56.12
N ARG A 5 21.79 13.83 -55.01
CA ARG A 5 20.45 14.46 -54.82
C ARG A 5 19.24 13.53 -55.08
N ARG A 6 18.15 13.53 -54.29
CA ARG A 6 17.45 14.59 -53.53
C ARG A 6 16.52 13.96 -52.48
N VAL A 7 16.43 14.57 -51.29
CA VAL A 7 15.32 14.41 -50.33
C VAL A 7 14.27 15.48 -50.66
N SER A 8 12.99 15.12 -50.62
CA SER A 8 11.88 16.07 -50.42
C SER A 8 10.72 15.39 -49.69
N PRO A 9 10.03 16.11 -48.77
CA PRO A 9 9.00 15.55 -47.91
C PRO A 9 7.63 15.65 -48.60
N LEU A 10 6.86 14.57 -48.58
CA LEU A 10 5.45 14.61 -48.97
C LEU A 10 4.61 14.66 -47.70
N VAL A 11 3.96 15.82 -47.54
CA VAL A 11 2.82 16.09 -46.66
C VAL A 11 1.73 15.06 -46.95
N LEU A 12 1.39 14.22 -45.97
CA LEU A 12 0.16 13.43 -45.99
C LEU A 12 -0.74 13.91 -44.86
N LEU A 13 -1.61 14.84 -45.22
CA LEU A 13 -2.83 15.20 -44.51
C LEU A 13 -3.77 13.99 -44.59
N VAL A 14 -3.99 13.29 -43.48
CA VAL A 14 -5.07 12.31 -43.35
C VAL A 14 -6.03 12.80 -42.27
N PHE A 15 -7.21 13.19 -42.74
CA PHE A 15 -8.43 13.41 -41.97
C PHE A 15 -8.75 12.17 -41.13
N LEU A 16 -8.67 12.28 -39.80
CA LEU A 16 -9.37 11.39 -38.88
C LEU A 16 -9.76 12.14 -37.60
N ALA A 17 -11.02 12.56 -37.55
CA ALA A 17 -11.85 12.59 -36.36
C ALA A 17 -13.32 12.80 -36.78
N PRO A 18 -14.35 12.35 -36.03
CA PRO A 18 -14.34 11.38 -34.93
C PRO A 18 -15.47 10.34 -35.01
N LEU A 19 -15.23 9.10 -34.57
CA LEU A 19 -16.29 8.17 -34.16
C LEU A 19 -15.80 7.35 -32.97
N TYR A 20 -15.77 7.99 -31.80
CA TYR A 20 -15.98 7.40 -30.47
C TYR A 20 -16.16 8.58 -29.49
N ALA A 21 -17.37 9.13 -29.44
CA ALA A 21 -17.80 9.89 -28.28
C ALA A 21 -18.33 8.89 -27.24
N ALA A 22 -17.42 8.12 -26.65
CA ALA A 22 -17.62 7.69 -25.28
C ALA A 22 -17.26 8.90 -24.41
N ASP A 23 -18.10 9.22 -23.43
CA ASP A 23 -18.03 10.40 -22.57
C ASP A 23 -16.60 10.92 -22.38
N ALA A 24 -16.32 12.12 -22.89
CA ALA A 24 -15.05 12.77 -22.64
C ALA A 24 -14.82 12.81 -21.11
N PRO A 25 -13.64 12.37 -20.62
CA PRO A 25 -13.35 12.38 -19.20
C PRO A 25 -13.61 13.76 -18.64
N ASP A 26 -14.23 13.81 -17.46
CA ASP A 26 -14.51 15.05 -16.76
C ASP A 26 -13.22 15.90 -16.70
N PRO A 27 -13.29 17.22 -16.98
CA PRO A 27 -12.11 18.05 -17.02
C PRO A 27 -11.43 18.06 -15.65
N GLU A 28 -10.12 17.85 -15.69
CA GLU A 28 -9.34 17.65 -14.49
C GLU A 28 -8.93 18.97 -13.82
N PRO A 29 -8.90 18.99 -12.49
CA PRO A 29 -8.51 20.17 -11.73
C PRO A 29 -6.98 20.36 -11.68
N SER A 30 -6.36 21.10 -12.61
CA SER A 30 -4.96 21.52 -12.41
C SER A 30 -4.84 22.60 -11.32
N ASP A 31 -3.70 22.71 -10.63
CA ASP A 31 -3.51 23.70 -9.55
C ASP A 31 -3.73 25.15 -10.03
N ASP A 32 -3.37 25.45 -11.27
CA ASP A 32 -3.58 26.76 -11.93
C ASP A 32 -5.07 27.07 -12.21
N ARG A 33 -5.93 26.08 -11.99
CA ARG A 33 -7.38 26.17 -12.15
C ARG A 33 -8.11 26.20 -10.81
N ILE A 34 -7.46 25.97 -9.68
CA ILE A 34 -8.13 25.95 -8.38
C ILE A 34 -8.50 27.38 -7.97
N LEU A 35 -9.79 27.62 -7.84
CA LEU A 35 -10.33 28.87 -7.30
C LEU A 35 -10.58 28.73 -5.80
N TYR A 36 -10.99 27.56 -5.32
CA TYR A 36 -11.27 27.35 -3.92
C TYR A 36 -11.10 25.91 -3.48
N GLU A 37 -10.61 25.72 -2.26
CA GLU A 37 -10.49 24.43 -1.60
C GLU A 37 -10.96 24.53 -0.15
N GLY A 38 -11.87 23.63 0.24
CA GLY A 38 -12.33 23.50 1.62
C GLY A 38 -13.74 22.93 1.65
N PRO A 39 -14.20 22.37 2.77
CA PRO A 39 -15.63 22.23 2.97
C PRO A 39 -16.23 23.59 3.37
N ILE A 40 -17.06 24.18 2.52
CA ILE A 40 -17.89 25.34 2.86
C ILE A 40 -19.35 25.08 2.47
N PRO A 41 -20.32 25.23 3.39
CA PRO A 41 -21.73 25.21 3.02
C PRO A 41 -22.00 26.22 1.91
N GLY A 42 -22.74 25.82 0.88
CA GLY A 42 -22.95 26.65 -0.28
C GLY A 42 -23.97 26.07 -1.26
N VAL A 43 -24.11 26.79 -2.36
CA VAL A 43 -25.10 26.53 -3.40
C VAL A 43 -24.44 26.63 -4.76
N VAL A 44 -24.75 25.66 -5.62
CA VAL A 44 -24.40 25.69 -7.05
C VAL A 44 -25.69 25.85 -7.84
N VAL A 45 -25.75 26.91 -8.64
CA VAL A 45 -26.85 27.17 -9.57
C VAL A 45 -26.35 26.90 -10.98
N THR A 46 -26.99 25.99 -11.71
CA THR A 46 -26.65 25.63 -13.09
C THR A 46 -27.82 25.86 -14.04
N LYS A 47 -27.56 26.13 -15.32
CA LYS A 47 -28.60 26.18 -16.37
C LYS A 47 -28.85 24.79 -16.94
N ARG A 48 -30.12 24.38 -17.04
CA ARG A 48 -30.50 23.16 -17.78
C ARG A 48 -30.49 23.43 -19.27
N ARG A 49 -29.80 22.60 -20.05
CA ARG A 49 -29.68 22.75 -21.52
C ARG A 49 -31.01 22.77 -22.27
N ILE A 50 -32.04 22.06 -21.77
CA ILE A 50 -33.27 21.80 -22.54
C ILE A 50 -34.39 22.81 -22.22
N ALA A 51 -34.39 23.42 -21.04
CA ALA A 51 -35.53 24.22 -20.56
C ALA A 51 -35.22 25.70 -20.32
N GLY A 52 -33.95 26.12 -20.34
CA GLY A 52 -33.57 27.47 -19.87
C GLY A 52 -33.69 27.65 -18.35
N ASP A 53 -34.41 26.75 -17.67
CA ASP A 53 -34.55 26.71 -16.22
C ASP A 53 -33.21 26.53 -15.50
N THR A 54 -33.10 27.17 -14.34
CA THR A 54 -31.98 26.99 -13.43
C THR A 54 -32.25 25.85 -12.45
N GLN A 55 -31.24 25.05 -12.17
CA GLN A 55 -31.25 24.07 -11.10
C GLN A 55 -30.32 24.52 -9.98
N GLU A 56 -30.88 24.59 -8.78
CA GLU A 56 -30.16 24.89 -7.56
C GLU A 56 -29.80 23.60 -6.81
N VAL A 57 -28.53 23.45 -6.43
CA VAL A 57 -28.04 22.33 -5.63
C VAL A 57 -27.35 22.87 -4.39
N LYS A 58 -27.92 22.55 -3.22
CA LYS A 58 -27.40 22.93 -1.91
C LYS A 58 -26.56 21.81 -1.32
N GLY A 59 -25.48 22.18 -0.64
CA GLY A 59 -24.57 21.21 -0.02
C GLY A 59 -23.33 21.88 0.54
N THR A 60 -22.28 21.08 0.73
CA THR A 60 -20.96 21.55 1.13
C THR A 60 -20.07 21.56 -0.09
N ILE A 61 -19.77 22.74 -0.62
CA ILE A 61 -18.77 22.92 -1.68
C ILE A 61 -17.45 22.41 -1.10
N GLN A 62 -16.85 21.43 -1.77
CA GLN A 62 -15.55 20.84 -1.41
C GLN A 62 -14.41 21.55 -2.13
N PHE A 63 -14.70 21.95 -3.37
CA PHE A 63 -13.69 22.45 -4.29
C PHE A 63 -14.34 23.20 -5.46
N VAL A 64 -13.67 24.25 -5.91
CA VAL A 64 -14.06 25.02 -7.09
C VAL A 64 -12.82 25.17 -7.96
N THR A 65 -12.92 24.76 -9.22
CA THR A 65 -11.95 25.10 -10.26
C THR A 65 -12.52 26.11 -11.23
N LYS A 66 -11.69 26.52 -12.19
CA LYS A 66 -12.11 27.26 -13.38
C LYS A 66 -13.17 26.51 -14.17
N ASP A 67 -13.21 25.19 -14.19
CA ASP A 67 -14.12 24.44 -15.07
C ASP A 67 -15.14 23.57 -14.33
N ALA A 68 -14.97 23.34 -13.04
CA ALA A 68 -15.78 22.41 -12.27
C ALA A 68 -16.07 22.88 -10.84
N VAL A 69 -17.17 22.37 -10.29
CA VAL A 69 -17.54 22.55 -8.88
C VAL A 69 -17.91 21.21 -8.29
N PHE A 70 -17.35 20.94 -7.11
CA PHE A 70 -17.57 19.72 -6.36
C PHE A 70 -18.40 20.06 -5.13
N ILE A 71 -19.62 19.53 -5.04
CA ILE A 71 -20.51 19.80 -3.92
C ILE A 71 -21.02 18.50 -3.30
N ARG A 72 -20.74 18.34 -2.00
CA ARG A 72 -21.25 17.22 -1.20
C ARG A 72 -22.66 17.53 -0.73
N ARG A 73 -23.63 16.73 -1.16
CA ARG A 73 -25.02 16.83 -0.68
C ARG A 73 -25.12 16.39 0.80
N PRO A 74 -26.21 16.75 1.52
CA PRO A 74 -26.47 16.25 2.87
C PRO A 74 -26.48 14.71 3.00
N GLY A 75 -26.74 13.96 1.92
CA GLY A 75 -26.63 12.48 1.88
C GLY A 75 -25.19 11.94 1.68
N GLY A 76 -24.20 12.83 1.61
CA GLY A 76 -22.78 12.50 1.45
C GLY A 76 -22.37 12.07 0.05
N SER A 77 -23.24 12.15 -0.97
CA SER A 77 -22.80 12.04 -2.37
C SER A 77 -22.11 13.33 -2.79
N VAL A 78 -21.04 13.24 -3.57
CA VAL A 78 -20.39 14.39 -4.18
C VAL A 78 -20.89 14.51 -5.62
N ASP A 79 -21.56 15.62 -5.92
CA ASP A 79 -21.91 15.97 -7.29
C ASP A 79 -20.75 16.77 -7.89
N VAL A 80 -20.43 16.45 -9.14
CA VAL A 80 -19.45 17.19 -9.94
C VAL A 80 -20.19 17.90 -11.04
N PHE A 81 -20.18 19.23 -10.99
CA PHE A 81 -20.70 20.08 -12.05
C PHE A 81 -19.54 20.54 -12.90
N ILE A 82 -19.66 20.40 -14.22
CA ILE A 82 -18.62 20.74 -15.17
C ILE A 82 -19.19 21.76 -16.13
N GLY A 83 -18.60 22.94 -16.22
CA GLY A 83 -19.19 24.06 -16.94
C GLY A 83 -19.38 23.82 -18.44
N THR A 84 -18.54 22.98 -19.05
CA THR A 84 -18.70 22.59 -20.47
C THR A 84 -19.89 21.66 -20.71
N LYS A 85 -20.25 20.85 -19.70
CA LYS A 85 -21.42 19.94 -19.75
C LYS A 85 -22.68 20.63 -19.23
N THR A 86 -22.56 21.42 -18.17
CA THR A 86 -23.64 22.08 -17.45
C THR A 86 -23.22 23.52 -17.09
N PRO A 87 -23.61 24.53 -17.89
CA PRO A 87 -23.19 25.92 -17.66
C PRO A 87 -23.62 26.38 -16.27
N PHE A 88 -22.71 26.99 -15.51
CA PHE A 88 -23.07 27.56 -14.21
C PHE A 88 -23.73 28.92 -14.39
N VAL A 89 -24.63 29.25 -13.48
CA VAL A 89 -25.12 30.63 -13.30
C VAL A 89 -24.29 31.30 -12.22
N LYS A 90 -24.22 30.65 -11.05
CA LYS A 90 -23.52 31.14 -9.87
C LYS A 90 -23.14 29.97 -8.97
N VAL A 91 -22.01 30.09 -8.32
CA VAL A 91 -21.59 29.25 -7.21
C VAL A 91 -21.40 30.19 -6.04
N GLU A 92 -21.97 29.89 -4.88
CA GLU A 92 -21.93 30.81 -3.74
C GLU A 92 -21.85 30.06 -2.41
N ALA A 93 -20.94 30.49 -1.55
CA ALA A 93 -20.90 30.06 -0.17
C ALA A 93 -22.10 30.61 0.60
N GLN A 94 -22.64 29.86 1.56
CA GLN A 94 -23.83 30.22 2.31
C GLN A 94 -23.66 31.52 3.11
N ASP A 95 -22.42 31.89 3.47
CA ASP A 95 -22.11 33.16 4.14
C ASP A 95 -22.07 34.37 3.19
N GLY A 96 -22.24 34.15 1.88
CA GLY A 96 -22.19 35.16 0.83
C GLY A 96 -20.80 35.78 0.59
N LYS A 97 -19.75 35.32 1.31
CA LYS A 97 -18.41 35.92 1.23
C LYS A 97 -17.62 35.45 0.02
N LEU A 98 -17.92 34.25 -0.47
CA LEU A 98 -17.29 33.67 -1.64
C LEU A 98 -18.35 33.38 -2.69
N ALA A 99 -18.19 33.96 -3.88
CA ALA A 99 -19.04 33.71 -5.02
C ALA A 99 -18.22 33.62 -6.30
N TRP A 100 -18.58 32.66 -7.15
CA TRP A 100 -17.99 32.47 -8.47
C TRP A 100 -19.09 32.55 -9.53
N THR A 101 -18.77 33.20 -10.63
CA THR A 101 -19.65 33.41 -11.77
C THR A 101 -19.03 32.77 -13.01
N TRP A 102 -19.85 32.11 -13.83
CA TRP A 102 -19.39 31.54 -15.08
C TRP A 102 -19.15 32.61 -16.13
N ASP A 103 -17.95 32.64 -16.70
CA ASP A 103 -17.63 33.38 -17.91
C ASP A 103 -17.89 32.49 -19.13
N GLU A 104 -19.04 32.68 -19.77
CA GLU A 104 -19.44 31.94 -20.97
C GLU A 104 -18.44 32.11 -22.14
N LYS A 105 -17.73 33.24 -22.24
CA LYS A 105 -16.79 33.48 -23.36
C LYS A 105 -15.52 32.66 -23.19
N LYS A 106 -15.07 32.52 -21.96
CA LYS A 106 -13.83 31.80 -21.63
C LYS A 106 -14.08 30.34 -21.23
N ASN A 107 -15.33 29.96 -21.02
CA ASN A 107 -15.72 28.70 -20.42
C ASN A 107 -14.98 28.46 -19.09
N GLU A 108 -14.95 29.48 -18.23
CA GLU A 108 -14.34 29.37 -16.91
C GLU A 108 -15.16 30.07 -15.81
N LEU A 109 -15.15 29.54 -14.59
CA LEU A 109 -15.57 30.21 -13.38
C LEU A 109 -14.56 31.31 -13.04
N LYS A 110 -15.10 32.47 -12.67
CA LYS A 110 -14.36 33.62 -12.17
C LYS A 110 -14.84 33.94 -10.77
N GLY A 111 -13.91 34.19 -9.87
CA GLY A 111 -14.22 34.60 -8.50
C GLY A 111 -12.96 34.69 -7.66
N PRO A 112 -13.11 34.91 -6.34
CA PRO A 112 -11.98 34.95 -5.44
C PRO A 112 -11.24 33.61 -5.47
N THR A 113 -9.92 33.70 -5.52
CA THR A 113 -9.04 32.57 -5.24
C THR A 113 -8.81 32.55 -3.73
N SER A 114 -9.23 31.48 -3.04
CA SER A 114 -8.71 31.28 -1.68
C SER A 114 -7.23 30.95 -1.79
N ALA A 115 -6.40 31.51 -0.91
CA ALA A 115 -5.05 31.00 -0.75
C ALA A 115 -5.16 29.49 -0.50
N ILE A 116 -4.65 28.70 -1.45
CA ILE A 116 -4.58 27.25 -1.32
C ILE A 116 -3.98 26.98 0.05
N ARG A 117 -4.63 26.14 0.87
CA ARG A 117 -4.17 25.84 2.22
C ARG A 117 -2.86 25.08 2.09
N ARG A 118 -1.77 25.83 1.99
CA ARG A 118 -0.42 25.32 2.01
C ARG A 118 -0.18 24.80 3.42
N PRO A 119 0.34 23.58 3.56
CA PRO A 119 0.83 23.12 4.85
C PRO A 119 1.73 24.20 5.42
N ASP A 120 1.48 24.62 6.66
CA ASP A 120 2.36 25.57 7.33
C ASP A 120 3.66 24.85 7.69
N THR A 121 4.63 24.94 6.79
CA THR A 121 5.97 24.40 6.98
C THR A 121 6.92 25.49 7.48
N SER A 122 6.41 26.51 8.19
CA SER A 122 7.23 27.57 8.73
C SER A 122 8.35 26.95 9.56
N VAL A 123 9.56 27.40 9.29
CA VAL A 123 10.75 26.95 9.98
C VAL A 123 10.85 27.71 11.29
N VAL A 124 11.01 27.00 12.40
CA VAL A 124 11.36 27.61 13.69
C VAL A 124 12.86 27.42 13.91
N THR A 125 13.56 28.48 14.30
CA THR A 125 14.96 28.39 14.71
C THR A 125 15.00 27.90 16.16
N PRO A 126 15.48 26.67 16.42
CA PRO A 126 15.59 26.19 17.78
C PRO A 126 16.70 26.91 18.55
N PRO A 127 16.63 26.95 19.89
CA PRO A 127 17.80 27.22 20.73
C PRO A 127 18.97 26.26 20.39
N SER A 128 20.20 26.70 20.62
CA SER A 128 21.40 25.89 20.30
C SER A 128 21.43 24.54 21.00
N GLU A 129 20.97 24.47 22.25
CA GLU A 129 20.87 23.21 23.01
C GLU A 129 19.84 22.25 22.38
N SER A 130 18.69 22.78 21.94
CA SER A 130 17.67 21.99 21.26
C SER A 130 18.13 21.53 19.87
N GLU A 131 19.00 22.30 19.18
CA GLU A 131 19.61 21.89 17.91
C GLU A 131 20.54 20.68 18.08
N ALA A 132 21.41 20.68 19.11
CA ALA A 132 22.26 19.54 19.42
C ALA A 132 21.44 18.29 19.76
N LYS A 133 20.35 18.46 20.52
CA LYS A 133 19.41 17.39 20.84
C LYS A 133 18.70 16.85 19.59
N TYR A 134 18.31 17.72 18.68
CA TYR A 134 17.74 17.31 17.40
C TYR A 134 18.74 16.49 16.57
N LEU A 135 20.01 16.91 16.48
CA LEU A 135 21.03 16.15 15.75
C LEU A 135 21.18 14.73 16.32
N PHE A 136 21.04 14.56 17.64
CA PHE A 136 20.97 13.22 18.23
C PHE A 136 19.75 12.41 17.75
N PHE A 137 18.56 13.00 17.70
CA PHE A 137 17.37 12.32 17.15
C PHE A 137 17.52 11.99 15.66
N ALA A 138 18.16 12.87 14.87
CA ALA A 138 18.45 12.63 13.47
C ALA A 138 19.43 11.45 13.30
N LEU A 139 20.42 11.30 14.19
CA LEU A 139 21.30 10.14 14.23
C LEU A 139 20.53 8.84 14.53
N GLU A 140 19.61 8.85 15.51
CA GLU A 140 18.76 7.67 15.79
C GLU A 140 17.96 7.27 14.54
N ARG A 141 17.35 8.25 13.87
CA ARG A 141 16.60 7.98 12.64
C ARG A 141 17.48 7.47 11.51
N LEU A 142 18.67 8.06 11.35
CA LEU A 142 19.65 7.64 10.36
C LEU A 142 20.08 6.18 10.58
N GLN A 143 20.33 5.79 11.83
CA GLN A 143 20.65 4.42 12.21
C GLN A 143 19.52 3.45 11.83
N GLN A 144 18.27 3.77 12.16
CA GLN A 144 17.11 2.94 11.79
C GLN A 144 17.02 2.74 10.27
N ARG A 145 17.20 3.81 9.49
CA ARG A 145 17.19 3.76 8.02
C ARG A 145 18.36 2.95 7.46
N THR A 146 19.53 3.03 8.10
CA THR A 146 20.70 2.22 7.74
C THR A 146 20.44 0.73 7.98
N ASP A 147 19.84 0.38 9.11
CA ASP A 147 19.50 -1.02 9.43
C ASP A 147 18.45 -1.59 8.46
N GLN A 148 17.45 -0.78 8.10
CA GLN A 148 16.48 -1.12 7.05
C GLN A 148 17.17 -1.36 5.70
N ALA A 149 18.03 -0.42 5.25
CA ALA A 149 18.70 -0.54 3.97
C ALA A 149 19.67 -1.74 3.91
N LEU A 150 20.28 -2.10 5.04
CA LEU A 150 21.08 -3.33 5.18
C LEU A 150 20.21 -4.59 5.02
N LEU A 151 19.05 -4.64 5.67
CA LEU A 151 18.10 -5.75 5.55
C LEU A 151 17.59 -5.94 4.11
N GLU A 152 17.32 -4.83 3.43
CA GLU A 152 16.78 -4.83 2.06
C GLU A 152 17.87 -5.03 1.00
N GLY A 153 19.16 -4.96 1.38
CA GLY A 153 20.28 -4.99 0.45
C GLY A 153 20.32 -3.76 -0.48
N ASP A 154 19.77 -2.62 -0.06
CA ASP A 154 19.71 -1.39 -0.86
C ASP A 154 21.04 -0.62 -0.81
N VAL A 155 21.95 -1.01 -1.70
CA VAL A 155 23.29 -0.40 -1.82
C VAL A 155 23.23 1.11 -2.12
N LYS A 156 22.21 1.57 -2.87
CA LYS A 156 22.09 2.99 -3.24
C LYS A 156 21.67 3.81 -2.03
N LEU A 157 20.66 3.34 -1.29
CA LEU A 157 20.22 3.98 -0.07
C LEU A 157 21.33 3.97 1.00
N LEU A 158 22.06 2.86 1.16
CA LEU A 158 23.20 2.80 2.10
C LEU A 158 24.29 3.83 1.77
N LYS A 159 24.61 4.01 0.50
CA LYS A 159 25.56 5.04 0.06
C LYS A 159 25.07 6.44 0.45
N TYR A 160 23.81 6.76 0.13
CA TYR A 160 23.20 8.04 0.48
C TYR A 160 23.19 8.29 2.00
N LEU A 161 22.82 7.30 2.80
CA LEU A 161 22.76 7.43 4.26
C LEU A 161 24.16 7.65 4.88
N LYS A 162 25.21 7.05 4.33
CA LYS A 162 26.60 7.31 4.74
C LYS A 162 27.05 8.74 4.45
N GLU A 163 26.84 9.20 3.21
CA GLU A 163 27.15 10.57 2.80
C GLU A 163 26.40 11.57 3.68
N ARG A 164 25.13 11.27 4.01
CA ARG A 164 24.33 12.09 4.91
C ARG A 164 24.84 12.09 6.35
N ALA A 165 25.32 10.96 6.86
CA ALA A 165 25.94 10.88 8.18
C ALA A 165 27.14 11.81 8.30
N GLU A 166 28.01 11.79 7.28
CA GLU A 166 29.20 12.62 7.21
C GLU A 166 28.85 14.12 7.14
N LEU A 167 27.87 14.49 6.30
CA LEU A 167 27.37 15.87 6.23
C LEU A 167 26.83 16.38 7.57
N LEU A 168 26.02 15.57 8.26
CA LEU A 168 25.48 15.92 9.58
C LEU A 168 26.59 16.01 10.63
N ARG A 169 27.58 15.12 10.59
CA ARG A 169 28.75 15.13 11.47
C ARG A 169 29.58 16.39 11.30
N GLU A 170 29.89 16.77 10.05
CA GLU A 170 30.63 18.01 9.76
C GLU A 170 29.88 19.24 10.26
N TYR A 171 28.56 19.28 10.02
CA TYR A 171 27.70 20.36 10.49
C TYR A 171 27.71 20.44 12.02
N ALA A 172 27.53 19.31 12.69
CA ALA A 172 27.54 19.20 14.13
C ALA A 172 28.88 19.66 14.73
N SER A 173 30.00 19.28 14.12
CA SER A 173 31.34 19.73 14.50
C SER A 173 31.48 21.25 14.41
N LYS A 174 31.03 21.86 13.29
CA LYS A 174 31.04 23.32 13.10
C LYS A 174 30.16 24.06 14.12
N LYS A 175 29.10 23.41 14.62
CA LYS A 175 28.19 23.96 15.63
C LYS A 175 28.70 23.78 17.07
N GLY A 176 29.82 23.10 17.27
CA GLY A 176 30.38 22.85 18.60
C GLY A 176 29.50 21.93 19.45
N VAL A 177 28.81 20.95 18.84
CA VAL A 177 28.04 19.97 19.61
C VAL A 177 28.98 19.13 20.49
N PRO A 178 28.46 18.47 21.55
CA PRO A 178 29.26 17.61 22.41
C PRO A 178 30.06 16.55 21.63
N GLY A 179 31.35 16.40 21.93
CA GLY A 179 32.26 15.48 21.22
C GLY A 179 31.76 14.03 21.17
N ARG A 180 31.08 13.58 22.23
CA ARG A 180 30.47 12.25 22.28
C ARG A 180 29.42 12.03 21.17
N LEU A 181 28.70 13.06 20.74
CA LEU A 181 27.77 12.95 19.61
C LEU A 181 28.53 12.78 18.29
N LEU A 182 29.66 13.48 18.13
CA LEU A 182 30.53 13.32 16.96
C LEU A 182 31.10 11.90 16.87
N ASP A 183 31.54 11.32 18.00
CA ASP A 183 32.01 9.92 18.06
C ASP A 183 30.94 8.93 17.58
N LEU A 184 29.67 9.20 17.91
CA LEU A 184 28.56 8.36 17.45
C LEU A 184 28.34 8.47 15.94
N TYR A 185 28.49 9.65 15.35
CA TYR A 185 28.46 9.77 13.89
C TYR A 185 29.66 9.08 13.23
N ASP A 186 30.88 9.29 13.76
CA ASP A 186 32.13 8.74 13.22
C ASP A 186 32.17 7.21 13.25
N SER A 187 31.41 6.59 14.15
CA SER A 187 31.31 5.12 14.27
C SER A 187 30.29 4.48 13.31
N LEU A 188 29.38 5.25 12.69
CA LEU A 188 28.36 4.71 11.78
C LEU A 188 28.95 4.03 10.53
N PRO A 189 29.92 4.62 9.80
CA PRO A 189 30.50 3.95 8.63
C PRO A 189 31.13 2.59 8.97
N ALA A 190 31.85 2.50 10.09
CA ALA A 190 32.45 1.26 10.56
C ALA A 190 31.40 0.21 10.95
N TYR A 191 30.28 0.65 11.54
CA TYR A 191 29.12 -0.22 11.79
C TYR A 191 28.56 -0.79 10.49
N VAL A 192 28.36 0.04 9.46
CA VAL A 192 27.83 -0.41 8.17
C VAL A 192 28.75 -1.43 7.50
N GLU A 193 30.06 -1.19 7.48
CA GLU A 193 31.01 -2.17 6.91
C GLU A 193 30.96 -3.50 7.66
N ARG A 194 30.96 -3.47 9.01
CA ARG A 194 30.82 -4.70 9.80
C ARG A 194 29.54 -5.47 9.47
N GLN A 195 28.40 -4.79 9.39
CA GLN A 195 27.13 -5.45 9.06
C GLN A 195 27.12 -5.99 7.63
N LYS A 196 27.62 -5.22 6.67
CA LYS A 196 27.73 -5.63 5.27
C LYS A 196 28.59 -6.88 5.13
N THR A 197 29.71 -6.97 5.84
CA THR A 197 30.55 -8.18 5.85
C THR A 197 29.76 -9.39 6.34
N VAL A 198 29.00 -9.28 7.44
CA VAL A 198 28.21 -10.41 7.95
C VAL A 198 27.06 -10.78 7.00
N GLU A 199 26.41 -9.80 6.37
CA GLU A 199 25.35 -10.06 5.38
C GLU A 199 25.87 -10.69 4.08
N ILE A 200 27.09 -10.33 3.64
CA ILE A 200 27.78 -11.01 2.53
C ILE A 200 28.10 -12.45 2.92
N GLU A 201 28.74 -12.68 4.08
CA GLU A 201 29.03 -14.04 4.58
C GLU A 201 27.76 -14.90 4.63
N ARG A 202 26.65 -14.29 5.07
CA ARG A 202 25.34 -14.94 5.18
C ARG A 202 24.72 -15.22 3.82
N SER A 203 24.78 -14.27 2.91
CA SER A 203 24.25 -14.40 1.56
C SER A 203 25.04 -15.44 0.76
N ASP A 204 26.37 -15.45 0.83
CA ASP A 204 27.24 -16.45 0.21
C ASP A 204 26.98 -17.84 0.79
N PHE A 205 26.79 -17.93 2.12
CA PHE A 205 26.41 -19.16 2.80
C PHE A 205 25.05 -19.68 2.30
N MET A 206 24.07 -18.78 2.18
CA MET A 206 22.74 -19.10 1.65
C MET A 206 22.76 -19.37 0.16
N GLU A 207 23.64 -18.83 -0.65
CA GLU A 207 23.74 -19.19 -2.06
C GLU A 207 24.35 -20.59 -2.22
N THR A 208 25.43 -20.85 -1.48
CA THR A 208 26.18 -22.12 -1.52
C THR A 208 25.35 -23.30 -1.02
N HIS A 209 24.59 -23.10 0.06
CA HIS A 209 23.78 -24.16 0.67
C HIS A 209 22.30 -24.05 0.33
N GLY A 210 21.87 -22.89 -0.15
CA GLY A 210 20.49 -22.57 -0.49
C GLY A 210 19.93 -23.40 -1.62
N ARG A 211 20.75 -23.88 -2.55
CA ARG A 211 20.28 -24.69 -3.68
C ARG A 211 19.65 -26.02 -3.22
N LYS A 212 20.25 -26.66 -2.20
CA LYS A 212 19.69 -27.84 -1.51
C LYS A 212 18.53 -27.45 -0.58
N VAL A 213 18.63 -26.30 0.06
CA VAL A 213 17.54 -25.74 0.87
C VAL A 213 16.33 -25.48 -0.01
N SER A 214 16.40 -24.85 -1.19
CA SER A 214 15.26 -24.56 -2.08
C SER A 214 14.52 -25.81 -2.55
N GLU A 215 15.21 -26.92 -2.81
CA GLU A 215 14.58 -28.20 -3.22
C GLU A 215 13.81 -28.88 -2.07
N VAL A 216 14.31 -28.80 -0.83
CA VAL A 216 13.65 -29.38 0.37
C VAL A 216 12.67 -28.39 1.04
N THR A 217 12.98 -27.09 1.00
CA THR A 217 12.18 -25.97 1.53
C THR A 217 10.91 -25.79 0.73
N LEU A 218 10.86 -26.15 -0.55
CA LEU A 218 9.60 -26.23 -1.30
C LEU A 218 8.65 -27.28 -0.70
N ARG A 219 9.17 -28.38 -0.14
CA ARG A 219 8.39 -29.41 0.57
C ARG A 219 8.04 -28.99 2.01
N ASP A 220 8.97 -28.37 2.74
CA ASP A 220 8.76 -28.02 4.17
C ASP A 220 8.11 -26.65 4.39
N LYS A 221 8.25 -25.66 3.49
CA LYS A 221 7.44 -24.41 3.48
C LYS A 221 5.95 -24.72 3.49
N GLU A 222 5.57 -25.81 2.84
CA GLU A 222 4.21 -26.30 2.81
C GLU A 222 3.71 -26.68 4.21
N ALA A 223 4.56 -27.23 5.09
CA ALA A 223 4.23 -27.68 6.44
C ALA A 223 4.36 -26.60 7.53
N GLY A 224 5.28 -25.64 7.37
CA GLY A 224 5.43 -24.51 8.30
C GLY A 224 4.39 -23.41 8.07
N ILE A 225 4.08 -23.06 6.81
CA ILE A 225 2.95 -22.17 6.48
C ILE A 225 1.63 -22.77 7.02
N ARG A 226 1.51 -24.10 6.99
CA ARG A 226 0.41 -24.90 7.57
C ARG A 226 0.18 -24.67 9.07
N ALA A 227 1.23 -24.42 9.85
CA ALA A 227 1.13 -24.21 11.30
C ALA A 227 0.85 -22.74 11.62
N THR A 228 1.55 -21.82 10.95
CA THR A 228 1.37 -20.38 11.12
C THR A 228 -0.03 -19.95 10.67
N MET A 229 -0.53 -20.45 9.52
CA MET A 229 -1.91 -20.19 9.08
C MET A 229 -2.98 -20.70 10.06
N ARG A 230 -2.71 -21.75 10.86
CA ARG A 230 -3.66 -22.20 11.91
C ARG A 230 -3.69 -21.24 13.10
N GLN A 231 -2.55 -20.71 13.51
CA GLN A 231 -2.47 -19.68 14.57
C GLN A 231 -3.03 -18.34 14.11
N THR A 232 -2.70 -17.89 12.88
CA THR A 232 -3.28 -16.68 12.29
C THR A 232 -4.79 -16.83 12.04
N LYS A 233 -5.28 -18.05 11.78
CA LYS A 233 -6.71 -18.37 11.69
C LYS A 233 -7.42 -18.36 13.04
N ALA A 234 -6.81 -18.86 14.11
CA ALA A 234 -7.36 -18.75 15.46
C ALA A 234 -7.49 -17.28 15.88
N LEU A 235 -6.49 -16.45 15.55
CA LEU A 235 -6.56 -15.00 15.68
C LEU A 235 -7.64 -14.39 14.78
N GLY A 236 -7.73 -14.77 13.51
CA GLY A 236 -8.74 -14.28 12.57
C GLY A 236 -10.19 -14.68 12.91
N GLU A 237 -10.40 -15.81 13.59
CA GLU A 237 -11.69 -16.23 14.13
C GLU A 237 -12.04 -15.49 15.43
N VAL A 238 -11.05 -15.20 16.28
CA VAL A 238 -11.21 -14.29 17.44
C VAL A 238 -11.56 -12.86 16.96
N TYR A 239 -10.92 -12.36 15.89
CA TYR A 239 -11.25 -11.07 15.28
C TYR A 239 -12.61 -11.03 14.60
N ARG A 240 -13.00 -12.11 13.89
CA ARG A 240 -14.34 -12.23 13.30
C ARG A 240 -15.46 -12.18 14.35
N ASN A 241 -15.17 -12.61 15.57
CA ASN A 241 -16.13 -12.66 16.67
C ASN A 241 -16.04 -11.46 17.64
N ALA A 242 -14.92 -10.71 17.65
CA ALA A 242 -14.72 -9.53 18.50
C ALA A 242 -15.02 -8.19 17.81
N ILE A 243 -15.16 -8.18 16.48
CA ILE A 243 -15.68 -7.03 15.73
C ILE A 243 -17.22 -7.13 15.77
N PRO A 244 -17.96 -6.19 16.40
CA PRO A 244 -19.40 -6.15 16.23
C PRO A 244 -19.70 -5.97 14.74
N SER A 245 -20.31 -6.98 14.13
CA SER A 245 -20.80 -6.90 12.76
C SER A 245 -21.90 -5.85 12.72
N VAL A 246 -21.61 -4.65 12.23
CA VAL A 246 -22.67 -3.75 11.77
C VAL A 246 -23.12 -4.26 10.41
N SER A 247 -24.11 -5.14 10.44
CA SER A 247 -24.85 -5.57 9.26
C SER A 247 -25.69 -4.38 8.79
N VAL A 248 -25.20 -3.58 7.85
CA VAL A 248 -26.09 -2.70 7.08
C VAL A 248 -26.80 -3.58 6.06
N GLY A 249 -27.94 -4.14 6.48
CA GLY A 249 -28.83 -4.88 5.61
C GLY A 249 -29.51 -3.94 4.62
N GLY A 250 -28.96 -3.83 3.42
CA GLY A 250 -29.69 -3.30 2.27
C GLY A 250 -30.68 -4.35 1.79
N TYR A 251 -31.96 -4.22 2.16
CA TYR A 251 -33.04 -5.01 1.58
C TYR A 251 -33.28 -4.54 0.14
N PHE A 252 -32.71 -5.23 -0.84
CA PHE A 252 -33.20 -5.14 -2.22
C PHE A 252 -34.34 -6.14 -2.42
N GLY A 253 -35.57 -5.66 -2.27
CA GLY A 253 -36.77 -6.43 -2.58
C GLY A 253 -36.97 -6.58 -4.09
N ARG A 254 -36.68 -7.81 -4.58
CA ARG A 254 -37.28 -8.66 -5.66
C ARG A 254 -37.74 -8.01 -7.00
N TRP A 255 -37.49 -8.65 -8.15
CA TRP A 255 -37.96 -10.00 -8.53
C TRP A 255 -36.87 -10.91 -9.17
N GLY A 256 -36.85 -12.20 -8.79
CA GLY A 256 -36.26 -13.30 -9.58
C GLY A 256 -34.96 -13.95 -9.06
N THR A 257 -35.09 -14.97 -8.19
CA THR A 257 -34.15 -16.07 -7.90
C THR A 257 -32.66 -15.78 -7.61
N GLY A 258 -32.29 -15.83 -6.32
CA GLY A 258 -30.91 -16.08 -5.85
C GLY A 258 -30.42 -15.09 -4.80
N SER A 259 -30.69 -15.32 -3.51
CA SER A 259 -30.21 -14.47 -2.42
C SER A 259 -28.74 -14.80 -2.08
N GLY A 260 -27.81 -13.97 -2.55
CA GLY A 260 -26.41 -13.98 -2.11
C GLY A 260 -26.17 -12.90 -1.05
N TYR A 261 -25.78 -13.31 0.15
CA TYR A 261 -25.25 -12.41 1.18
C TYR A 261 -23.82 -12.04 0.77
N VAL A 262 -23.52 -10.76 0.54
CA VAL A 262 -22.16 -10.31 0.18
C VAL A 262 -21.58 -9.53 1.36
N SER A 263 -20.57 -10.10 2.02
CA SER A 263 -19.75 -9.39 3.01
C SER A 263 -18.49 -8.85 2.35
N ALA A 264 -18.35 -7.52 2.30
CA ALA A 264 -17.13 -6.87 1.86
C ALA A 264 -16.08 -6.87 2.99
N HIS A 265 -14.84 -7.29 2.67
CA HIS A 265 -13.68 -7.12 3.54
C HIS A 265 -12.73 -6.17 2.79
N TYR A 266 -12.23 -5.14 3.47
CA TYR A 266 -11.46 -4.05 2.87
C TYR A 266 -9.99 -4.16 3.27
N ASN A 267 -9.07 -4.07 2.30
CA ASN A 267 -7.63 -4.17 2.53
C ASN A 267 -6.86 -2.94 1.96
N TYR A 268 -5.88 -2.45 2.72
CA TYR A 268 -5.37 -1.07 2.75
C TYR A 268 -4.06 -0.85 1.95
N GLY A 269 -3.96 -1.36 0.72
CA GLY A 269 -2.68 -1.50 0.00
C GLY A 269 -1.95 -0.21 -0.44
N GLY A 270 -2.60 0.94 -0.58
CA GLY A 270 -1.99 2.12 -1.22
C GLY A 270 -1.33 3.13 -0.28
N ALA A 271 -1.77 3.21 0.97
CA ALA A 271 -1.35 4.28 1.88
C ALA A 271 -0.69 3.76 3.17
N MET A 272 -0.41 2.45 3.17
CA MET A 272 0.51 1.85 4.12
C MET A 272 1.97 2.16 3.77
N ALA A 273 2.39 2.71 2.62
CA ALA A 273 3.81 2.85 2.19
C ALA A 273 4.87 3.24 3.27
N GLY A 274 4.60 4.16 4.20
CA GLY A 274 5.53 4.48 5.30
C GLY A 274 5.56 3.41 6.41
N VAL A 275 4.40 2.88 6.79
CA VAL A 275 4.25 1.74 7.72
C VAL A 275 4.55 0.42 7.02
N MET A 276 4.39 0.30 5.70
CA MET A 276 4.88 -0.76 4.83
C MET A 276 6.38 -0.66 4.77
N ASN A 277 7.04 0.50 4.75
CA ASN A 277 8.50 0.49 4.78
C ASN A 277 8.99 -0.10 6.12
N MET A 278 8.35 0.19 7.25
CA MET A 278 8.60 -0.55 8.50
C MET A 278 8.13 -2.01 8.45
N MET A 279 6.94 -2.30 7.90
CA MET A 279 6.34 -3.64 7.82
C MET A 279 6.91 -4.50 6.69
N VAL A 280 7.63 -3.96 5.71
CA VAL A 280 8.32 -4.59 4.57
C VAL A 280 9.77 -4.77 4.96
N ALA A 281 10.38 -3.84 5.69
CA ALA A 281 11.60 -4.13 6.43
C ALA A 281 11.35 -5.26 7.45
N GLN A 282 10.20 -5.25 8.12
CA GLN A 282 9.84 -6.25 9.13
C GLN A 282 9.20 -7.53 8.55
N GLN A 283 8.46 -7.48 7.44
CA GLN A 283 8.05 -8.67 6.67
C GLN A 283 9.25 -9.24 5.93
N GLY A 284 10.18 -8.40 5.48
CA GLY A 284 11.51 -8.81 5.03
C GLY A 284 12.22 -9.55 6.14
N TYR A 285 12.27 -8.97 7.35
CA TYR A 285 12.80 -9.62 8.55
C TYR A 285 12.05 -10.93 8.93
N GLU A 286 10.72 -10.99 8.83
CA GLU A 286 9.92 -12.18 9.17
C GLU A 286 9.96 -13.25 8.07
N LEU A 287 9.98 -12.86 6.81
CA LEU A 287 10.16 -13.76 5.66
C LEU A 287 11.58 -14.30 5.66
N GLU A 288 12.53 -13.48 6.07
CA GLU A 288 13.90 -13.86 6.32
C GLU A 288 13.99 -14.76 7.57
N LYS A 289 13.28 -14.47 8.66
CA LYS A 289 13.17 -15.34 9.85
C LYS A 289 12.51 -16.68 9.55
N LEU A 290 11.52 -16.70 8.67
CA LEU A 290 10.95 -17.94 8.12
C LEU A 290 12.01 -18.67 7.29
N ARG A 291 12.76 -17.98 6.43
CA ARG A 291 13.94 -18.58 5.76
C ARG A 291 14.95 -19.09 6.80
N LEU A 292 15.16 -18.42 7.94
CA LEU A 292 16.01 -18.90 9.04
C LEU A 292 15.49 -20.17 9.69
N MET A 293 14.20 -20.26 9.97
CA MET A 293 13.59 -21.46 10.54
C MET A 293 13.73 -22.65 9.57
N PHE A 294 13.41 -22.46 8.29
CA PHE A 294 13.52 -23.54 7.31
C PHE A 294 14.96 -23.90 6.97
N ALA A 295 15.86 -22.91 6.89
CA ALA A 295 17.28 -23.19 6.76
C ALA A 295 17.76 -24.05 7.93
N LYS A 296 17.33 -23.77 9.17
CA LYS A 296 17.72 -24.59 10.34
C LYS A 296 17.25 -26.05 10.27
N ASP A 297 16.07 -26.31 9.71
CA ASP A 297 15.50 -27.66 9.64
C ASP A 297 16.09 -28.51 8.50
N ILE A 298 16.64 -27.86 7.46
CA ILE A 298 17.10 -28.52 6.23
C ILE A 298 18.61 -28.58 6.12
N LEU A 299 19.28 -27.55 6.63
CA LEU A 299 20.71 -27.58 6.79
C LEU A 299 21.03 -28.66 7.82
N ASP A 300 22.10 -29.42 7.58
CA ASP A 300 22.66 -30.25 8.65
C ASP A 300 22.92 -29.37 9.89
N THR A 301 22.91 -30.00 11.06
CA THR A 301 22.98 -29.31 12.36
C THR A 301 24.13 -28.30 12.42
N GLU A 302 25.26 -28.59 11.74
CA GLU A 302 26.42 -27.70 11.69
C GLU A 302 26.15 -26.44 10.84
N LYS A 303 25.60 -26.60 9.64
CA LYS A 303 25.21 -25.48 8.78
C LYS A 303 24.07 -24.65 9.39
N ALA A 304 23.07 -25.29 9.98
CA ALA A 304 22.00 -24.62 10.71
C ALA A 304 22.56 -23.75 11.85
N LYS A 305 23.54 -24.29 12.59
CA LYS A 305 24.24 -23.58 13.65
C LYS A 305 25.05 -22.40 13.12
N LYS A 306 25.81 -22.56 12.03
CA LYS A 306 26.56 -21.47 11.39
C LYS A 306 25.63 -20.35 10.92
N TYR A 307 24.50 -20.70 10.33
CA TYR A 307 23.51 -19.71 9.91
C TYR A 307 22.91 -18.94 11.09
N ALA A 308 22.52 -19.66 12.15
CA ALA A 308 22.02 -19.06 13.38
C ALA A 308 23.06 -18.15 14.05
N GLU A 309 24.35 -18.50 13.95
CA GLU A 309 25.45 -17.68 14.44
C GLU A 309 25.59 -16.38 13.66
N LEU A 310 25.49 -16.41 12.32
CA LEU A 310 25.51 -15.20 11.48
C LEU A 310 24.35 -14.27 11.80
N ASP A 311 23.13 -14.81 11.93
CA ASP A 311 21.95 -14.02 12.30
C ASP A 311 22.05 -13.43 13.72
N LYS A 312 22.57 -14.23 14.66
CA LYS A 312 22.89 -13.75 16.02
C LYS A 312 23.95 -12.65 16.00
N ARG A 313 24.96 -12.73 15.13
CA ARG A 313 25.98 -11.67 14.95
C ARG A 313 25.34 -10.39 14.41
N ILE A 314 24.47 -10.47 13.41
CA ILE A 314 23.75 -9.30 12.86
C ILE A 314 22.90 -8.63 13.95
N THR A 315 22.11 -9.43 14.66
CA THR A 315 21.22 -8.96 15.75
C THR A 315 22.03 -8.36 16.91
N ALA A 316 23.09 -9.04 17.36
CA ALA A 316 23.96 -8.55 18.43
C ALA A 316 24.67 -7.24 18.05
N ASN A 317 25.11 -7.12 16.79
CA ASN A 317 25.72 -5.87 16.29
C ASN A 317 24.71 -4.71 16.30
N ARG A 318 23.46 -4.94 15.91
CA ARG A 318 22.37 -3.95 15.98
C ARG A 318 22.07 -3.54 17.41
N GLU A 319 21.87 -4.52 18.29
CA GLU A 319 21.61 -4.26 19.72
C GLU A 319 22.75 -3.50 20.39
N ALA A 320 24.00 -3.89 20.13
CA ALA A 320 25.18 -3.21 20.67
C ALA A 320 25.23 -1.75 20.19
N ARG A 321 24.92 -1.51 18.92
CA ARG A 321 24.88 -0.17 18.34
C ARG A 321 23.76 0.69 18.94
N MET A 322 22.56 0.14 19.09
CA MET A 322 21.45 0.88 19.69
C MET A 322 21.71 1.19 21.18
N LYS A 323 22.34 0.27 21.92
CA LYS A 323 22.80 0.53 23.30
C LYS A 323 23.86 1.62 23.38
N GLU A 324 24.78 1.66 22.41
CA GLU A 324 25.78 2.73 22.32
C GLU A 324 25.12 4.10 22.11
N ILE A 325 24.16 4.20 21.18
CA ILE A 325 23.41 5.44 20.91
C ILE A 325 22.59 5.84 22.14
N ALA A 326 21.87 4.91 22.77
CA ALA A 326 21.06 5.17 23.96
C ALA A 326 21.90 5.73 25.12
N ARG A 327 23.07 5.13 25.40
CA ARG A 327 24.04 5.66 26.39
C ARG A 327 24.55 7.06 26.03
N GLY A 328 24.71 7.34 24.74
CA GLY A 328 25.00 8.68 24.23
C GLY A 328 23.89 9.67 24.58
N GLY A 329 22.64 9.32 24.30
CA GLY A 329 21.47 10.14 24.62
C GLY A 329 21.33 10.41 26.12
N GLU A 330 21.54 9.40 26.96
CA GLU A 330 21.55 9.55 28.42
C GLU A 330 22.66 10.50 28.87
N SER A 331 23.91 10.23 28.47
CA SER A 331 25.07 11.00 28.93
C SER A 331 25.09 12.46 28.46
N ILE A 332 24.58 12.74 27.26
CA ILE A 332 24.62 14.08 26.66
C ILE A 332 23.37 14.89 27.02
N PHE A 333 22.18 14.26 26.99
CA PHE A 333 20.89 14.97 27.07
C PHE A 333 20.01 14.52 28.24
N GLY A 334 20.47 13.60 29.09
CA GLY A 334 19.68 13.06 30.20
C GLY A 334 18.47 12.24 29.73
N LEU A 335 18.53 11.67 28.51
CA LEU A 335 17.47 10.82 28.00
C LEU A 335 17.43 9.48 28.78
N PRO A 336 16.26 8.84 28.88
CA PRO A 336 16.08 7.60 29.62
C PRO A 336 16.93 6.45 29.04
N ARG A 337 17.34 5.52 29.91
CA ARG A 337 18.08 4.32 29.51
C ARG A 337 17.27 3.34 28.66
N ASP A 338 18.06 2.53 27.95
CA ASP A 338 17.88 1.32 27.14
C ASP A 338 16.56 0.53 27.30
N LYS A 339 15.96 0.48 28.50
CA LYS A 339 14.78 -0.34 28.80
C LYS A 339 13.58 -0.01 27.93
N GLU A 340 13.35 1.26 27.60
CA GLU A 340 12.21 1.67 26.79
C GLU A 340 12.37 1.30 25.31
N TYR A 341 13.61 1.27 24.82
CA TYR A 341 13.88 0.80 23.47
C TYR A 341 13.61 -0.71 23.35
N GLU A 342 14.14 -1.50 24.29
CA GLU A 342 13.89 -2.95 24.36
C GLU A 342 12.37 -3.23 24.49
N GLN A 343 11.66 -2.49 25.35
CA GLN A 343 10.21 -2.58 25.47
C GLN A 343 9.48 -2.21 24.19
N THR A 344 9.90 -1.15 23.49
CA THR A 344 9.27 -0.73 22.22
C THR A 344 9.45 -1.81 21.15
N GLN A 345 10.63 -2.42 21.05
CA GLN A 345 10.90 -3.51 20.09
C GLN A 345 10.13 -4.80 20.44
N GLU A 346 10.10 -5.17 21.73
CA GLU A 346 9.37 -6.33 22.22
C GLU A 346 7.85 -6.15 22.00
N LEU A 347 7.34 -4.95 22.27
CA LEU A 347 5.96 -4.60 22.01
C LEU A 347 5.66 -4.58 20.52
N LEU A 348 6.47 -3.97 19.67
CA LEU A 348 6.25 -4.02 18.22
C LEU A 348 6.07 -5.46 17.71
N THR A 349 6.87 -6.39 18.24
CA THR A 349 6.74 -7.82 17.94
C THR A 349 5.43 -8.41 18.47
N ASN A 350 5.07 -8.12 19.73
CA ASN A 350 3.85 -8.64 20.37
C ASN A 350 2.55 -8.04 19.81
N LEU A 351 2.56 -6.77 19.41
CA LEU A 351 1.39 -6.03 18.96
C LEU A 351 0.99 -6.43 17.53
N GLN A 352 1.94 -6.82 16.68
CA GLN A 352 1.61 -7.40 15.37
C GLN A 352 0.85 -8.73 15.51
N LEU A 353 1.22 -9.55 16.50
CA LEU A 353 0.50 -10.80 16.79
C LEU A 353 -0.90 -10.52 17.36
N LYS A 354 -1.04 -9.47 18.17
CA LYS A 354 -2.27 -9.16 18.89
C LYS A 354 -3.15 -8.09 18.26
N GLY A 355 -2.71 -7.44 17.17
CA GLY A 355 -3.37 -6.34 16.45
C GLY A 355 -3.87 -5.16 17.29
N ASP A 356 -3.46 -5.04 18.55
CA ASP A 356 -3.81 -3.94 19.44
C ASP A 356 -2.61 -2.99 19.51
N TYR A 357 -2.72 -1.79 18.94
CA TYR A 357 -1.62 -0.80 18.94
C TYR A 357 -1.66 0.14 20.15
N ARG A 358 -2.66 0.05 21.04
CA ARG A 358 -2.83 1.00 22.14
C ARG A 358 -1.64 1.04 23.10
N PRO A 359 -1.02 -0.09 23.51
CA PRO A 359 0.18 -0.06 24.35
C PRO A 359 1.35 0.70 23.72
N LEU A 360 1.57 0.56 22.41
CA LEU A 360 2.61 1.29 21.70
C LEU A 360 2.30 2.78 21.62
N VAL A 361 1.05 3.15 21.33
CA VAL A 361 0.62 4.56 21.34
C VAL A 361 0.86 5.20 22.70
N ALA A 362 0.56 4.49 23.80
CA ALA A 362 0.81 4.99 25.15
C ALA A 362 2.31 5.23 25.40
N ILE A 363 3.17 4.27 25.06
CA ILE A 363 4.63 4.39 25.26
C ILE A 363 5.24 5.49 24.40
N LEU A 364 4.84 5.59 23.12
CA LEU A 364 5.32 6.66 22.25
C LEU A 364 4.79 8.04 22.70
N GLY A 365 3.59 8.10 23.26
CA GLY A 365 3.04 9.31 23.89
C GLY A 365 3.83 9.76 25.11
N GLU A 366 4.16 8.82 26.00
CA GLU A 366 5.02 9.09 27.17
C GLU A 366 6.43 9.53 26.75
N ARG A 367 7.02 8.83 25.77
CA ARG A 367 8.34 9.18 25.22
C ARG A 367 8.34 10.57 24.57
N SER A 368 7.35 10.89 23.72
CA SER A 368 7.29 12.20 23.05
C SER A 368 7.15 13.36 24.05
N THR A 369 6.33 13.18 25.10
CA THR A 369 6.19 14.15 26.19
C THR A 369 7.51 14.38 26.91
N ARG A 370 8.27 13.31 27.15
CA ARG A 370 9.56 13.36 27.82
C ARG A 370 10.65 13.99 26.96
N ASP A 371 10.71 13.59 25.69
CA ASP A 371 11.66 14.13 24.71
C ASP A 371 11.46 15.64 24.53
N ALA A 372 10.22 16.13 24.61
CA ALA A 372 9.91 17.57 24.56
C ALA A 372 10.48 18.36 25.74
N GLY A 373 10.61 17.73 26.91
CA GLY A 373 11.15 18.34 28.13
C GLY A 373 10.48 19.67 28.49
N LYS A 374 11.25 20.60 29.05
CA LYS A 374 10.76 21.95 29.43
C LYS A 374 10.65 22.90 28.23
N GLU A 375 11.44 22.66 27.19
CA GLU A 375 11.56 23.54 26.03
C GLU A 375 10.40 23.40 25.04
N LYS A 376 9.52 22.40 25.26
CA LYS A 376 8.42 22.02 24.34
C LYS A 376 8.92 21.69 22.92
N TRP A 377 10.20 21.36 22.77
CA TRP A 377 10.80 20.95 21.50
C TRP A 377 10.86 19.42 21.44
N GLY A 378 9.81 18.81 20.90
CA GLY A 378 9.66 17.37 20.85
C GLY A 378 10.59 16.69 19.83
N ASN A 379 10.76 15.37 19.98
CA ASN A 379 11.33 14.53 18.93
C ASN A 379 10.28 14.34 17.82
N PRO A 380 10.46 14.93 16.62
CA PRO A 380 9.44 14.84 15.58
C PRO A 380 9.23 13.42 15.08
N TYR A 381 10.25 12.56 15.13
CA TYR A 381 10.16 11.16 14.70
C TYR A 381 9.34 10.31 15.66
N THR A 382 9.46 10.54 16.97
CA THR A 382 8.63 9.81 17.96
C THR A 382 7.17 10.20 17.86
N LEU A 383 6.87 11.49 17.68
CA LEU A 383 5.50 11.96 17.43
C LEU A 383 4.93 11.34 16.15
N HIS A 384 5.76 11.32 15.10
CA HIS A 384 5.42 10.71 13.84
C HIS A 384 5.11 9.21 13.96
N ASP A 385 5.97 8.44 14.62
CA ASP A 385 5.75 7.01 14.89
C ASP A 385 4.46 6.79 15.71
N MET A 386 4.19 7.66 16.71
CA MET A 386 2.98 7.63 17.52
C MET A 386 1.73 7.84 16.65
N TYR A 387 1.75 8.82 15.73
CA TYR A 387 0.61 9.08 14.85
C TYR A 387 0.34 7.91 13.91
N HIS A 388 1.38 7.25 13.40
CA HIS A 388 1.22 6.03 12.59
C HIS A 388 0.68 4.86 13.38
N ALA A 389 1.17 4.64 14.61
CA ALA A 389 0.60 3.62 15.49
C ALA A 389 -0.88 3.91 15.82
N THR A 390 -1.23 5.19 16.02
CA THR A 390 -2.61 5.64 16.27
C THR A 390 -3.50 5.40 15.05
N ALA A 391 -2.98 5.62 13.85
CA ALA A 391 -3.70 5.38 12.60
C ALA A 391 -4.11 3.90 12.39
N GLN A 392 -3.41 2.96 13.05
CA GLN A 392 -3.75 1.53 13.03
C GLN A 392 -4.89 1.16 14.00
N LEU A 393 -5.32 2.07 14.87
CA LEU A 393 -6.45 1.81 15.77
C LEU A 393 -7.76 1.88 14.96
N PRO A 394 -8.50 0.78 14.83
CA PRO A 394 -9.72 0.78 14.05
C PRO A 394 -10.83 1.54 14.78
N THR A 395 -11.57 2.36 14.02
CA THR A 395 -12.88 2.85 14.45
C THR A 395 -13.99 2.11 13.69
N ALA A 396 -15.14 1.92 14.33
CA ALA A 396 -16.28 1.23 13.72
C ALA A 396 -16.91 2.03 12.58
N ASP A 397 -16.69 3.35 12.56
CA ASP A 397 -17.28 4.29 11.62
C ASP A 397 -16.20 4.80 10.67
N ARG A 398 -16.36 4.50 9.39
CA ARG A 398 -15.39 4.82 8.34
C ARG A 398 -15.21 6.33 8.13
N GLU A 399 -16.27 7.11 8.28
CA GLU A 399 -16.20 8.57 8.15
C GLU A 399 -15.41 9.15 9.33
N LYS A 400 -15.68 8.68 10.55
CA LYS A 400 -14.88 9.05 11.73
C LYS A 400 -13.42 8.60 11.61
N GLN A 401 -13.15 7.41 11.05
CA GLN A 401 -11.78 6.97 10.76
C GLN A 401 -11.10 7.94 9.79
N SER A 402 -11.80 8.32 8.72
CA SER A 402 -11.28 9.28 7.74
C SER A 402 -10.93 10.60 8.43
N ASP A 403 -11.81 11.17 9.24
CA ASP A 403 -11.54 12.44 9.94
C ASP A 403 -10.40 12.32 10.95
N ALA A 404 -10.36 11.23 11.73
CA ALA A 404 -9.27 10.97 12.67
C ALA A 404 -7.91 10.85 11.96
N LEU A 405 -7.83 10.14 10.84
CA LEU A 405 -6.61 10.02 10.03
C LEU A 405 -6.15 11.37 9.47
N PHE A 406 -7.10 12.23 9.07
CA PHE A 406 -6.75 13.56 8.58
C PHE A 406 -6.24 14.45 9.71
N GLN A 407 -6.86 14.37 10.89
CA GLN A 407 -6.37 15.06 12.07
C GLN A 407 -4.94 14.62 12.39
N LEU A 408 -4.64 13.32 12.37
CA LEU A 408 -3.28 12.80 12.53
C LEU A 408 -2.33 13.33 11.44
N ALA A 409 -2.77 13.43 10.19
CA ALA A 409 -1.97 14.03 9.11
C ALA A 409 -1.62 15.50 9.38
N THR A 410 -2.58 16.28 9.90
CA THR A 410 -2.33 17.69 10.28
C THR A 410 -1.39 17.80 11.48
N GLN A 411 -1.55 16.95 12.49
CA GLN A 411 -0.64 16.89 13.64
C GLN A 411 0.77 16.46 13.25
N ALA A 412 0.89 15.48 12.33
CA ALA A 412 2.16 15.07 11.75
C ALA A 412 2.82 16.19 10.94
N THR A 413 2.02 17.03 10.27
CA THR A 413 2.52 18.23 9.59
C THR A 413 3.03 19.25 10.60
N ASP A 414 2.29 19.52 11.66
CA ASP A 414 2.72 20.46 12.70
C ASP A 414 4.00 19.99 13.40
N ALA A 415 4.20 18.68 13.55
CA ALA A 415 5.44 18.13 14.11
C ALA A 415 6.69 18.45 13.25
N ILE A 416 6.55 18.78 11.97
CA ILE A 416 7.66 19.22 11.11
C ILE A 416 8.30 20.51 11.64
N LYS A 417 7.55 21.34 12.38
CA LYS A 417 8.06 22.57 13.00
C LYS A 417 9.16 22.29 14.03
N PHE A 418 9.25 21.06 14.56
CA PHE A 418 10.34 20.61 15.43
C PHE A 418 11.61 20.21 14.66
N VAL A 419 11.60 20.27 13.32
CA VAL A 419 12.82 20.14 12.51
C VAL A 419 13.50 21.52 12.39
N PRO A 420 14.76 21.66 12.81
CA PRO A 420 15.49 22.92 12.74
C PRO A 420 15.56 23.48 11.32
N GLY A 421 15.72 24.79 11.23
CA GLY A 421 15.92 25.48 9.96
C GLY A 421 17.22 25.17 9.24
N GLY A 422 17.19 25.27 7.92
CA GLY A 422 18.39 25.24 7.08
C GLY A 422 18.48 24.01 6.17
N PRO A 423 19.26 24.08 5.07
CA PRO A 423 19.28 23.05 4.03
C PRO A 423 19.70 21.66 4.51
N ILE A 424 20.55 21.57 5.53
CA ILE A 424 21.06 20.29 6.07
C ILE A 424 19.94 19.38 6.60
N TYR A 425 18.82 19.97 7.03
CA TYR A 425 17.64 19.28 7.57
C TYR A 425 16.51 19.08 6.56
N ASN A 426 16.71 19.47 5.30
CA ASN A 426 15.66 19.40 4.27
C ASN A 426 15.16 17.98 4.05
N ALA A 427 16.05 16.99 4.04
CA ALA A 427 15.64 15.63 3.79
C ALA A 427 14.91 14.99 4.99
N ASP A 428 15.09 15.49 6.22
CA ASP A 428 14.25 15.12 7.37
C ASP A 428 12.85 15.71 7.26
N ARG A 429 12.76 17.00 6.88
CA ARG A 429 11.48 17.64 6.56
C ARG A 429 10.73 16.89 5.47
N ALA A 430 11.43 16.53 4.39
CA ALA A 430 10.85 15.79 3.28
C ALA A 430 10.31 14.42 3.73
N GLU A 431 11.05 13.70 4.55
CA GLU A 431 10.60 12.42 5.11
C GLU A 431 9.30 12.57 5.93
N LEU A 432 9.27 13.51 6.88
CA LEU A 432 8.09 13.75 7.72
C LEU A 432 6.88 14.24 6.90
N MET A 433 7.10 15.09 5.88
CA MET A 433 6.06 15.54 4.95
C MET A 433 5.46 14.40 4.14
N ARG A 434 6.31 13.55 3.53
CA ARG A 434 5.85 12.36 2.80
C ARG A 434 4.99 11.49 3.70
N SER A 435 5.37 11.37 4.96
CA SER A 435 4.62 10.52 5.86
C SER A 435 3.31 11.12 6.35
N ALA A 436 3.28 12.43 6.64
CA ALA A 436 2.03 13.16 6.89
C ALA A 436 1.08 13.06 5.69
N ALA A 437 1.61 13.15 4.47
CA ALA A 437 0.84 12.92 3.25
C ALA A 437 0.28 11.50 3.15
N GLY A 438 0.98 10.50 3.69
CA GLY A 438 0.52 9.11 3.74
C GLY A 438 -0.75 8.98 4.56
N LEU A 439 -0.80 9.63 5.73
CA LEU A 439 -1.99 9.71 6.58
C LEU A 439 -3.15 10.46 5.89
N ALA A 440 -2.84 11.55 5.18
CA ALA A 440 -3.84 12.30 4.42
C ALA A 440 -4.44 11.47 3.27
N ASN A 441 -3.60 10.70 2.57
CA ASN A 441 -4.04 9.77 1.53
C ASN A 441 -4.84 8.61 2.11
N LEU A 442 -4.43 8.03 3.25
CA LEU A 442 -5.22 7.02 3.96
C LEU A 442 -6.62 7.56 4.31
N SER A 443 -6.67 8.78 4.81
CA SER A 443 -7.92 9.46 5.12
C SER A 443 -8.83 9.61 3.89
N ALA A 444 -8.28 10.04 2.75
CA ALA A 444 -9.02 10.14 1.49
C ALA A 444 -9.50 8.78 0.97
N ILE A 445 -8.71 7.72 1.13
CA ILE A 445 -9.14 6.35 0.81
C ILE A 445 -10.26 5.92 1.75
N MET A 446 -10.24 6.30 3.03
CA MET A 446 -11.36 6.04 3.93
C MET A 446 -12.62 6.82 3.56
N GLU A 447 -12.48 7.99 2.95
CA GLU A 447 -13.63 8.79 2.50
C GLU A 447 -14.35 8.19 1.28
N SER A 448 -13.66 7.35 0.49
CA SER A 448 -14.21 6.83 -0.76
C SER A 448 -15.33 5.81 -0.56
N LYS A 449 -16.59 6.22 -0.78
CA LYS A 449 -17.71 5.26 -0.79
C LYS A 449 -17.39 4.14 -1.79
N ASP A 450 -17.50 2.88 -1.34
CA ASP A 450 -17.20 1.66 -2.11
C ASP A 450 -15.71 1.42 -2.48
N GLY A 451 -14.79 2.26 -2.02
CA GLY A 451 -13.34 2.03 -2.18
C GLY A 451 -12.76 2.46 -3.53
N GLY A 452 -13.58 2.93 -4.47
CA GLY A 452 -13.14 3.44 -5.76
C GLY A 452 -12.42 4.77 -5.64
N TRP A 453 -11.43 5.02 -6.50
CA TRP A 453 -10.76 6.30 -6.70
C TRP A 453 -11.43 7.14 -7.79
N ALA A 454 -12.17 6.53 -8.72
CA ALA A 454 -12.76 7.24 -9.85
C ALA A 454 -13.72 8.37 -9.45
N SER A 455 -14.45 8.17 -8.36
CA SER A 455 -15.49 9.06 -7.83
C SER A 455 -15.00 9.95 -6.68
N VAL A 456 -13.73 9.83 -6.30
CA VAL A 456 -13.19 10.52 -5.12
C VAL A 456 -12.55 11.81 -5.55
N TYR A 457 -13.09 12.90 -5.03
CA TYR A 457 -12.49 14.21 -5.06
C TYR A 457 -12.31 14.62 -3.60
N SER A 458 -11.17 14.24 -3.03
CA SER A 458 -10.90 14.44 -1.61
C SER A 458 -9.96 15.65 -1.41
N PRO A 459 -10.41 16.71 -0.72
CA PRO A 459 -9.53 17.78 -0.27
C PRO A 459 -8.37 17.26 0.62
N LYS A 460 -8.59 16.13 1.28
CA LYS A 460 -7.58 15.48 2.13
C LYS A 460 -6.44 14.89 1.27
N ALA A 461 -6.77 14.32 0.10
CA ALA A 461 -5.77 13.88 -0.86
C ALA A 461 -5.04 15.05 -1.53
N ALA A 462 -5.75 16.14 -1.84
CA ALA A 462 -5.12 17.36 -2.36
C ALA A 462 -4.10 17.95 -1.37
N TYR A 463 -4.44 17.95 -0.07
CA TYR A 463 -3.50 18.28 1.00
C TYR A 463 -2.27 17.35 1.01
N GLY A 464 -2.49 16.04 0.86
CA GLY A 464 -1.41 15.05 0.73
C GLY A 464 -0.51 15.29 -0.47
N ALA A 465 -1.08 15.59 -1.65
CA ALA A 465 -0.31 15.89 -2.86
C ALA A 465 0.63 17.08 -2.65
N ARG A 466 0.13 18.18 -2.08
CA ARG A 466 0.95 19.38 -1.78
C ARG A 466 2.09 19.11 -0.81
N LEU A 467 1.86 18.27 0.20
CA LEU A 467 2.92 17.85 1.12
C LEU A 467 4.03 17.09 0.38
N ILE A 468 3.68 16.21 -0.56
CA ILE A 468 4.66 15.42 -1.31
C ILE A 468 5.41 16.29 -2.31
N GLU A 469 4.72 17.17 -3.04
CA GLU A 469 5.35 18.15 -3.94
C GLU A 469 6.37 18.99 -3.16
N ARG A 470 5.98 19.50 -1.99
CA ARG A 470 6.88 20.25 -1.10
C ARG A 470 8.03 19.41 -0.58
N ALA A 471 7.79 18.14 -0.25
CA ALA A 471 8.85 17.22 0.14
C ALA A 471 9.88 16.99 -0.98
N MET A 472 9.42 16.85 -2.23
CA MET A 472 10.27 16.67 -3.40
C MET A 472 11.11 17.92 -3.73
N GLU A 473 10.65 19.12 -3.35
CA GLU A 473 11.46 20.34 -3.44
C GLU A 473 12.64 20.31 -2.45
N PHE A 474 12.44 19.73 -1.27
CA PHE A 474 13.46 19.61 -0.22
C PHE A 474 14.44 18.46 -0.47
N ASP A 475 13.93 17.33 -0.96
CA ASP A 475 14.69 16.12 -1.24
C ASP A 475 14.37 15.62 -2.65
N ARG A 476 15.17 16.07 -3.61
CA ARG A 476 15.00 15.70 -5.03
C ARG A 476 15.41 14.26 -5.32
N VAL A 477 15.97 13.53 -4.35
CA VAL A 477 16.45 12.16 -4.54
C VAL A 477 15.28 11.19 -4.40
N ASP A 478 14.42 11.14 -5.42
CA ASP A 478 13.37 10.11 -5.53
C ASP A 478 13.87 8.93 -6.39
N GLY A 479 15.00 8.35 -5.98
CA GLY A 479 15.69 7.29 -6.72
C GLY A 479 14.89 5.99 -6.80
N SER A 480 14.05 5.71 -5.79
CA SER A 480 13.15 4.55 -5.78
C SER A 480 11.88 4.81 -6.59
N GLY A 481 11.42 6.06 -6.70
CA GLY A 481 10.12 6.42 -7.28
C GLY A 481 8.96 6.41 -6.29
N GLU A 482 9.21 6.15 -5.00
CA GLU A 482 8.15 6.04 -3.98
C GLU A 482 7.41 7.36 -3.75
N SER A 483 8.13 8.49 -3.80
CA SER A 483 7.50 9.80 -3.60
C SER A 483 6.56 10.12 -4.76
N ARG A 484 7.00 9.86 -6.00
CA ARG A 484 6.16 10.01 -7.20
C ARG A 484 5.00 9.01 -7.25
N GLU A 485 5.17 7.79 -6.73
CA GLU A 485 4.06 6.85 -6.57
C GLU A 485 3.00 7.40 -5.63
N GLN A 486 3.42 7.84 -4.44
CA GLN A 486 2.53 8.40 -3.44
C GLN A 486 1.84 9.68 -3.93
N LEU A 487 2.55 10.52 -4.69
CA LEU A 487 2.00 11.71 -5.34
C LEU A 487 0.95 11.30 -6.38
N GLY A 488 1.24 10.31 -7.24
CA GLY A 488 0.28 9.82 -8.23
C GLY A 488 -1.01 9.31 -7.59
N VAL A 489 -0.93 8.59 -6.47
CA VAL A 489 -2.11 8.16 -5.71
C VAL A 489 -2.87 9.36 -5.15
N ALA A 490 -2.17 10.32 -4.51
CA ALA A 490 -2.78 11.53 -3.96
C ALA A 490 -3.50 12.35 -5.04
N LEU A 491 -2.83 12.57 -6.18
CA LEU A 491 -3.38 13.28 -7.34
C LEU A 491 -4.62 12.58 -7.90
N THR A 492 -4.60 11.24 -8.01
CA THR A 492 -5.77 10.47 -8.48
C THR A 492 -6.97 10.69 -7.56
N LEU A 493 -6.77 10.58 -6.24
CA LEU A 493 -7.80 10.80 -5.21
C LEU A 493 -8.24 12.27 -5.07
N ALA A 494 -7.43 13.20 -5.56
CA ALA A 494 -7.76 14.62 -5.67
C ALA A 494 -8.46 14.95 -7.01
N GLY A 495 -8.65 13.97 -7.89
CA GLY A 495 -9.26 14.15 -9.21
C GLY A 495 -8.29 14.55 -10.34
N ARG A 496 -6.99 14.71 -10.05
CA ARG A 496 -5.90 15.07 -11.01
C ARG A 496 -5.36 13.84 -11.74
N LYS A 497 -6.22 13.10 -12.45
CA LYS A 497 -5.96 11.74 -12.95
C LYS A 497 -4.89 11.64 -14.07
N THR A 498 -4.85 12.59 -15.00
CA THR A 498 -3.87 12.68 -16.10
C THR A 498 -2.50 13.02 -15.55
N GLU A 499 -2.44 13.95 -14.60
CA GLU A 499 -1.19 14.29 -13.94
C GLU A 499 -0.66 13.14 -13.09
N ALA A 500 -1.55 12.47 -12.35
CA ALA A 500 -1.22 11.23 -11.65
C ALA A 500 -0.63 10.19 -12.61
N LEU A 501 -1.30 9.96 -13.75
CA LEU A 501 -0.85 9.01 -14.75
C LEU A 501 0.54 9.37 -15.31
N ARG A 502 0.81 10.65 -15.55
CA ARG A 502 2.13 11.12 -15.97
C ARG A 502 3.20 10.74 -14.95
N TYR A 503 3.02 11.09 -13.67
CA TYR A 503 3.99 10.76 -12.63
C TYR A 503 4.21 9.25 -12.47
N LEU A 504 3.15 8.45 -12.51
CA LEU A 504 3.25 7.00 -12.35
C LEU A 504 3.90 6.32 -13.55
N THR A 505 3.66 6.81 -14.78
CA THR A 505 4.30 6.26 -15.98
C THR A 505 5.79 6.60 -16.05
N GLU A 506 6.20 7.78 -15.58
CA GLU A 506 7.63 8.18 -15.48
C GLU A 506 8.45 7.26 -14.58
N ILE A 507 7.83 6.64 -13.56
CA ILE A 507 8.51 5.71 -12.62
C ILE A 507 8.25 4.24 -12.91
N ARG A 508 7.51 3.91 -13.98
CA ARG A 508 7.12 2.52 -14.26
C ARG A 508 8.32 1.59 -14.31
N GLU A 509 9.38 1.98 -15.02
CA GLU A 509 10.57 1.13 -15.17
C GLU A 509 11.34 0.92 -13.87
N SER A 510 11.42 1.92 -12.99
CA SER A 510 12.11 1.80 -11.70
C SER A 510 11.28 1.04 -10.66
N ARG A 511 9.94 1.02 -10.80
CA ARG A 511 9.00 0.38 -9.88
C ARG A 511 8.35 -0.90 -10.43
N LYS A 512 8.70 -1.38 -11.63
CA LYS A 512 8.04 -2.54 -12.28
C LYS A 512 8.15 -3.87 -11.51
N THR A 513 9.04 -3.96 -10.54
CA THR A 513 9.16 -5.14 -9.66
C THR A 513 8.26 -5.06 -8.42
N SER A 514 7.62 -3.92 -8.15
CA SER A 514 6.70 -3.71 -7.03
C SER A 514 5.27 -4.07 -7.45
N PRO A 515 4.69 -5.17 -6.94
CA PRO A 515 3.32 -5.57 -7.29
C PRO A 515 2.28 -4.54 -6.83
N THR A 516 2.53 -3.91 -5.69
CA THR A 516 1.67 -2.85 -5.14
C THR A 516 1.64 -1.61 -6.05
N PHE A 517 2.80 -1.20 -6.58
CA PHE A 517 2.88 -0.12 -7.55
C PHE A 517 2.09 -0.45 -8.82
N LEU A 518 2.29 -1.64 -9.38
CA LEU A 518 1.61 -2.07 -10.60
C LEU A 518 0.09 -2.18 -10.40
N TYR A 519 -0.36 -2.62 -9.22
CA TYR A 519 -1.77 -2.60 -8.83
C TYR A 519 -2.32 -1.17 -8.78
N ASN A 520 -1.61 -0.24 -8.12
CA ASN A 520 -2.02 1.17 -8.05
C ASN A 520 -2.06 1.79 -9.46
N LEU A 521 -1.06 1.52 -10.29
CA LEU A 521 -1.01 1.96 -11.69
C LEU A 521 -2.19 1.40 -12.51
N ALA A 522 -2.55 0.13 -12.33
CA ALA A 522 -3.71 -0.47 -12.98
C ALA A 522 -5.02 0.23 -12.58
N ARG A 523 -5.16 0.63 -11.31
CA ARG A 523 -6.32 1.44 -10.87
C ARG A 523 -6.34 2.78 -11.55
N VAL A 524 -5.20 3.48 -11.60
CA VAL A 524 -5.10 4.77 -12.29
C VAL A 524 -5.45 4.63 -13.78
N TYR A 525 -4.98 3.59 -14.45
CA TYR A 525 -5.40 3.30 -15.83
C TYR A 525 -6.92 3.06 -15.93
N GLY A 526 -7.49 2.26 -15.02
CA GLY A 526 -8.92 1.97 -14.97
C GLY A 526 -9.79 3.23 -14.83
N VAL A 527 -9.44 4.13 -13.91
CA VAL A 527 -10.20 5.38 -13.70
C VAL A 527 -10.01 6.41 -14.83
N ASN A 528 -8.98 6.25 -15.65
CA ASN A 528 -8.73 7.04 -16.86
C ASN A 528 -9.29 6.39 -18.15
N GLY A 529 -9.99 5.24 -18.03
CA GLY A 529 -10.55 4.53 -19.19
C GLY A 529 -9.51 3.83 -20.08
N MET A 530 -8.27 3.67 -19.62
CA MET A 530 -7.18 3.03 -20.35
C MET A 530 -7.19 1.51 -20.14
N GLY A 531 -8.22 0.86 -20.68
CA GLY A 531 -8.53 -0.55 -20.43
C GLY A 531 -7.38 -1.52 -20.72
N LYS A 532 -6.69 -1.34 -21.85
CA LYS A 532 -5.63 -2.25 -22.31
C LYS A 532 -4.39 -2.15 -21.42
N GLU A 533 -3.94 -0.95 -21.14
CA GLU A 533 -2.78 -0.66 -20.29
C GLU A 533 -3.05 -1.07 -18.84
N GLY A 534 -4.27 -0.83 -18.35
CA GLY A 534 -4.70 -1.24 -17.02
C GLY A 534 -4.67 -2.75 -16.82
N ILE A 535 -5.14 -3.52 -17.81
CA ILE A 535 -5.04 -4.98 -17.77
C ILE A 535 -3.59 -5.46 -17.78
N ALA A 536 -2.75 -4.89 -18.64
CA ALA A 536 -1.34 -5.27 -18.70
C ALA A 536 -0.61 -5.01 -17.37
N ALA A 537 -0.83 -3.84 -16.76
CA ALA A 537 -0.26 -3.53 -15.45
C ALA A 537 -0.78 -4.48 -14.35
N LEU A 538 -2.05 -4.91 -14.43
CA LEU A 538 -2.61 -5.85 -13.48
C LEU A 538 -2.07 -7.28 -13.67
N GLU A 539 -1.87 -7.73 -14.92
CA GLU A 539 -1.18 -8.99 -15.25
C GLU A 539 0.24 -8.99 -14.65
N ASP A 540 0.99 -7.89 -14.83
CA ASP A 540 2.32 -7.71 -14.25
C ASP A 540 2.26 -7.75 -12.71
N ALA A 541 1.26 -7.12 -12.08
CA ALA A 541 1.10 -7.11 -10.63
C ALA A 541 0.86 -8.53 -10.07
N VAL A 542 -0.05 -9.28 -10.71
CA VAL A 542 -0.35 -10.66 -10.33
C VAL A 542 0.86 -11.57 -10.52
N ALA A 543 1.56 -11.43 -11.65
CA ALA A 543 2.80 -12.16 -11.91
C ALA A 543 3.92 -11.82 -10.89
N GLY A 544 3.95 -10.58 -10.41
CA GLY A 544 4.82 -10.13 -9.33
C GLY A 544 4.44 -10.62 -7.93
N GLY A 545 3.30 -11.32 -7.77
CA GLY A 545 2.86 -11.92 -6.51
C GLY A 545 1.70 -11.23 -5.82
N PHE A 546 1.02 -10.26 -6.47
CA PHE A 546 -0.21 -9.69 -5.94
C PHE A 546 -1.32 -10.76 -5.91
N ASN A 547 -1.90 -11.05 -4.74
CA ASN A 547 -2.87 -12.15 -4.57
C ASN A 547 -4.18 -11.75 -3.86
N ASP A 548 -4.48 -10.46 -3.71
CA ASP A 548 -5.76 -10.02 -3.15
C ASP A 548 -6.88 -10.01 -4.22
N VAL A 549 -7.22 -11.22 -4.66
CA VAL A 549 -8.20 -11.48 -5.74
C VAL A 549 -9.59 -10.97 -5.40
N LYS A 550 -9.99 -11.07 -4.13
CA LYS A 550 -11.29 -10.56 -3.67
C LYS A 550 -11.36 -9.05 -3.82
N SER A 551 -10.31 -8.33 -3.39
CA SER A 551 -10.23 -6.89 -3.58
C SER A 551 -10.21 -6.53 -5.07
N LEU A 552 -9.53 -7.28 -5.93
CA LEU A 552 -9.58 -7.06 -7.39
C LEU A 552 -11.00 -7.17 -7.94
N ALA A 553 -11.71 -8.27 -7.65
CA ALA A 553 -13.04 -8.52 -8.19
C ALA A 553 -14.06 -7.44 -7.79
N LEU A 554 -13.96 -6.94 -6.55
CA LEU A 554 -14.91 -6.01 -5.96
C LEU A 554 -14.56 -4.54 -6.15
N ASN A 555 -13.32 -4.20 -6.55
CA ASN A 555 -12.91 -2.81 -6.64
C ASN A 555 -13.58 -2.12 -7.85
N PRO A 556 -14.34 -1.03 -7.62
CA PRO A 556 -15.06 -0.33 -8.69
C PRO A 556 -14.13 0.39 -9.68
N ASP A 557 -12.86 0.65 -9.36
CA ASP A 557 -11.90 1.26 -10.30
C ASP A 557 -11.59 0.37 -11.50
N PHE A 558 -11.85 -0.92 -11.38
CA PHE A 558 -11.62 -1.87 -12.46
C PHE A 558 -12.85 -2.12 -13.32
N ILE A 559 -13.95 -1.38 -13.13
CA ILE A 559 -15.16 -1.53 -13.97
C ILE A 559 -14.81 -1.39 -15.46
N ALA A 560 -13.99 -0.41 -15.83
CA ALA A 560 -13.54 -0.21 -17.22
C ALA A 560 -12.56 -1.29 -17.71
N LEU A 561 -11.98 -2.09 -16.81
CA LEU A 561 -11.07 -3.19 -17.14
C LEU A 561 -11.82 -4.53 -17.30
N ARG A 562 -13.08 -4.63 -16.85
CA ARG A 562 -13.83 -5.90 -16.82
C ARG A 562 -13.98 -6.49 -18.23
N GLY A 563 -13.92 -7.81 -18.30
CA GLY A 563 -13.98 -8.60 -19.53
C GLY A 563 -13.18 -9.90 -19.37
N THR A 564 -13.09 -10.69 -20.43
CA THR A 564 -12.52 -12.06 -20.37
C THR A 564 -11.12 -12.13 -19.76
N LYS A 565 -10.25 -11.16 -20.06
CA LYS A 565 -8.90 -11.12 -19.49
C LYS A 565 -8.92 -10.79 -17.99
N PHE A 566 -9.72 -9.81 -17.59
CA PHE A 566 -9.89 -9.47 -16.18
C PHE A 566 -10.48 -10.63 -15.38
N ASP A 567 -11.50 -11.29 -15.93
CA ASP A 567 -12.15 -12.43 -15.28
C ASP A 567 -11.15 -13.57 -15.03
N ALA A 568 -10.20 -13.79 -15.94
CA ALA A 568 -9.13 -14.76 -15.75
C ALA A 568 -8.15 -14.38 -14.61
N LEU A 569 -7.99 -13.08 -14.32
CA LEU A 569 -7.15 -12.57 -13.22
C LEU A 569 -7.85 -12.61 -11.85
N VAL A 570 -9.18 -12.75 -11.82
CA VAL A 570 -9.95 -12.74 -10.56
C VAL A 570 -10.76 -14.00 -10.29
N THR A 571 -10.78 -14.94 -11.23
CA THR A 571 -11.52 -16.20 -11.08
C THR A 571 -10.55 -17.36 -10.84
N PRO A 572 -10.69 -18.07 -9.70
CA PRO A 572 -9.97 -19.31 -9.48
C PRO A 572 -10.22 -20.32 -10.60
N ASN A 573 -9.17 -20.92 -11.15
CA ASN A 573 -9.21 -21.86 -12.26
C ASN A 573 -8.33 -23.07 -11.93
N LEU A 574 -8.96 -24.17 -11.53
CA LEU A 574 -8.28 -25.46 -11.40
C LEU A 574 -8.63 -26.34 -12.58
N HIS A 575 -7.61 -26.98 -13.14
CA HIS A 575 -7.79 -28.10 -14.05
C HIS A 575 -7.66 -29.38 -13.27
N VAL A 576 -8.63 -30.27 -13.38
CA VAL A 576 -8.63 -31.53 -12.62
C VAL A 576 -8.85 -32.69 -13.56
N VAL A 577 -7.88 -33.59 -13.56
CA VAL A 577 -7.87 -34.81 -14.36
C VAL A 577 -7.99 -36.01 -13.43
N PHE A 578 -9.00 -36.83 -13.65
CA PHE A 578 -9.13 -38.11 -12.98
C PHE A 578 -8.39 -39.17 -13.79
N VAL A 579 -7.38 -39.78 -13.18
CA VAL A 579 -6.53 -40.79 -13.82
C VAL A 579 -7.00 -42.16 -13.35
N TRP A 580 -7.50 -42.95 -14.29
CA TRP A 580 -7.88 -44.33 -14.01
C TRP A 580 -6.65 -45.22 -13.94
N ALA A 581 -6.59 -46.09 -12.93
CA ALA A 581 -5.59 -47.14 -12.92
C ALA A 581 -5.86 -48.11 -14.07
N ARG A 582 -4.82 -48.45 -14.84
CA ARG A 582 -4.95 -49.29 -16.04
C ARG A 582 -5.39 -50.72 -15.71
N ASN A 583 -5.05 -51.23 -14.54
CA ASN A 583 -5.34 -52.60 -14.11
C ASN A 583 -6.01 -52.58 -12.75
N ALA A 584 -7.01 -53.45 -12.53
CA ALA A 584 -7.74 -53.58 -11.26
C ALA A 584 -6.87 -53.96 -10.04
N ILE A 585 -5.63 -54.42 -10.29
CA ILE A 585 -4.65 -54.76 -9.25
C ILE A 585 -3.97 -53.49 -8.70
N ASP A 586 -3.89 -52.44 -9.51
CA ASP A 586 -3.26 -51.18 -9.15
C ASP A 586 -4.38 -50.27 -8.63
N ASN A 587 -4.63 -50.23 -7.32
CA ASN A 587 -5.68 -49.40 -6.71
C ASN A 587 -5.35 -47.88 -6.75
N SER A 588 -4.47 -47.45 -7.65
CA SER A 588 -3.88 -46.10 -7.72
C SER A 588 -4.72 -45.10 -8.52
N HIS A 589 -6.04 -45.15 -8.39
CA HIS A 589 -6.89 -44.04 -8.88
C HIS A 589 -6.40 -42.75 -8.22
N ARG A 590 -6.07 -41.76 -9.05
CA ARG A 590 -5.59 -40.46 -8.57
C ARG A 590 -6.26 -39.32 -9.30
N MET A 591 -6.32 -38.18 -8.63
CA MET A 591 -6.71 -36.92 -9.25
C MET A 591 -5.49 -36.02 -9.37
N GLU A 592 -5.17 -35.62 -10.58
CA GLU A 592 -4.15 -34.60 -10.88
C GLU A 592 -4.86 -33.24 -10.89
N ILE A 593 -4.52 -32.37 -9.94
CA ILE A 593 -5.14 -31.06 -9.73
C ILE A 593 -4.10 -29.99 -10.04
N THR A 594 -4.30 -29.22 -11.10
CA THR A 594 -3.37 -28.19 -11.55
C THR A 594 -3.98 -26.81 -11.42
N ASN A 595 -3.29 -25.89 -10.75
CA ASN A 595 -3.69 -24.49 -10.72
C ASN A 595 -3.41 -23.82 -12.07
N ARG A 596 -4.46 -23.45 -12.79
CA ARG A 596 -4.39 -22.68 -14.04
C ARG A 596 -4.69 -21.19 -13.83
N SER A 597 -4.98 -20.75 -12.61
CA SER A 597 -5.04 -19.31 -12.30
C SER A 597 -3.66 -18.67 -12.47
N PRO A 598 -3.61 -17.38 -12.84
CA PRO A 598 -2.37 -16.62 -12.88
C PRO A 598 -1.83 -16.28 -11.48
N PHE A 599 -2.61 -16.56 -10.43
CA PHE A 599 -2.29 -16.28 -9.02
C PHE A 599 -2.28 -17.56 -8.17
N THR A 600 -1.60 -17.48 -7.02
CA THR A 600 -1.55 -18.56 -6.04
C THR A 600 -2.90 -18.76 -5.36
N LEU A 601 -3.39 -20.00 -5.35
CA LEU A 601 -4.58 -20.36 -4.57
C LEU A 601 -4.18 -20.79 -3.16
N THR A 602 -4.93 -20.35 -2.14
CA THR A 602 -4.70 -20.70 -0.74
C THR A 602 -5.92 -21.33 -0.10
N ASN A 603 -5.69 -22.22 0.87
CA ASN A 603 -6.73 -23.00 1.56
C ASN A 603 -7.70 -23.72 0.60
N VAL A 604 -7.15 -24.25 -0.49
CA VAL A 604 -7.92 -24.96 -1.51
C VAL A 604 -8.52 -26.22 -0.92
N ARG A 605 -9.84 -26.31 -0.93
CA ARG A 605 -10.60 -27.50 -0.57
C ARG A 605 -11.21 -28.07 -1.84
N VAL A 606 -10.77 -29.27 -2.23
CA VAL A 606 -11.32 -30.01 -3.36
C VAL A 606 -12.26 -31.08 -2.84
N THR A 607 -13.54 -30.98 -3.21
CA THR A 607 -14.59 -31.92 -2.84
C THR A 607 -14.97 -32.75 -4.05
N PHE A 608 -14.74 -34.05 -3.99
CA PHE A 608 -15.13 -35.02 -4.99
C PHE A 608 -16.40 -35.75 -4.56
N GLU A 609 -17.51 -35.49 -5.25
CA GLU A 609 -18.79 -36.13 -5.03
C GLU A 609 -19.05 -37.14 -6.14
N MET A 610 -19.24 -38.41 -5.77
CA MET A 610 -19.63 -39.47 -6.67
C MET A 610 -21.03 -39.98 -6.34
N VAL A 611 -21.83 -40.17 -7.38
CA VAL A 611 -23.11 -40.87 -7.33
C VAL A 611 -22.83 -42.28 -7.80
N MET A 612 -23.18 -43.26 -6.98
CA MET A 612 -23.00 -44.66 -7.31
C MET A 612 -24.16 -45.16 -8.18
N THR A 613 -24.01 -46.30 -8.86
CA THR A 613 -25.06 -46.91 -9.71
C THR A 613 -26.29 -47.32 -8.90
N ASN A 614 -26.12 -47.59 -7.60
CA ASN A 614 -27.23 -47.81 -6.66
C ASN A 614 -27.84 -46.50 -6.09
N GLY A 615 -27.46 -45.35 -6.64
CA GLY A 615 -27.94 -44.02 -6.22
C GLY A 615 -27.28 -43.46 -4.95
N LYS A 616 -26.47 -44.24 -4.21
CA LYS A 616 -25.78 -43.74 -3.01
C LYS A 616 -24.73 -42.70 -3.39
N LYS A 617 -24.67 -41.59 -2.64
CA LYS A 617 -23.64 -40.56 -2.82
C LYS A 617 -22.47 -40.82 -1.86
N LYS A 618 -21.24 -40.74 -2.37
CA LYS A 618 -20.03 -40.67 -1.55
C LYS A 618 -19.32 -39.35 -1.82
N THR A 619 -18.79 -38.74 -0.77
CA THR A 619 -18.08 -37.46 -0.85
C THR A 619 -16.71 -37.60 -0.22
N PHE A 620 -15.69 -37.18 -0.94
CA PHE A 620 -14.30 -37.14 -0.49
C PHE A 620 -13.85 -35.69 -0.50
N THR A 621 -13.04 -35.29 0.47
CA THR A 621 -12.53 -33.92 0.53
C THR A 621 -11.03 -33.94 0.78
N GLN A 622 -10.29 -33.22 -0.05
CA GLN A 622 -8.87 -32.97 0.13
C GLN A 622 -8.65 -31.48 0.41
N LYS A 623 -7.80 -31.20 1.39
CA LYS A 623 -7.31 -29.84 1.65
C LYS A 623 -5.90 -29.70 1.09
N ILE A 624 -5.66 -28.60 0.36
CA ILE A 624 -4.39 -28.19 -0.20
C ILE A 624 -4.18 -26.75 0.27
N ASP A 625 -3.17 -26.51 1.11
CA ASP A 625 -3.03 -25.21 1.76
C ASP A 625 -2.57 -24.10 0.79
N ARG A 626 -1.79 -24.48 -0.22
CA ARG A 626 -1.30 -23.58 -1.26
C ARG A 626 -1.13 -24.33 -2.58
N LEU A 627 -1.52 -23.71 -3.68
CA LEU A 627 -1.26 -24.20 -5.02
C LEU A 627 -0.83 -23.03 -5.90
N ASP A 628 0.47 -22.95 -6.20
CA ASP A 628 1.05 -21.88 -7.01
C ASP A 628 0.64 -22.00 -8.48
N PRO A 629 0.72 -20.92 -9.29
CA PRO A 629 0.40 -20.96 -10.71
C PRO A 629 1.15 -22.10 -11.43
N LYS A 630 0.43 -22.90 -12.20
CA LYS A 630 0.91 -24.09 -12.92
C LYS A 630 1.39 -25.25 -12.04
N GLN A 631 1.30 -25.15 -10.71
CA GLN A 631 1.62 -26.24 -9.81
C GLN A 631 0.55 -27.33 -9.92
N GLN A 632 1.01 -28.58 -9.97
CA GLN A 632 0.17 -29.77 -9.93
C GLN A 632 0.25 -30.42 -8.54
N PHE A 633 -0.90 -30.85 -8.03
CA PHE A 633 -1.05 -31.66 -6.82
C PHE A 633 -1.71 -33.00 -7.18
N ASP A 634 -1.10 -34.09 -6.74
CA ASP A 634 -1.61 -35.44 -6.97
C ASP A 634 -2.34 -35.95 -5.73
N TRP A 635 -3.67 -36.02 -5.80
CA TRP A 635 -4.48 -36.69 -4.80
C TRP A 635 -4.53 -38.19 -5.09
N LYS A 636 -3.77 -38.98 -4.34
CA LYS A 636 -3.69 -40.44 -4.47
C LYS A 636 -4.84 -41.16 -3.76
N ASP A 637 -5.09 -42.39 -4.19
CA ASP A 637 -6.07 -43.32 -3.62
C ASP A 637 -7.49 -42.75 -3.57
N VAL A 638 -7.83 -41.95 -4.58
CA VAL A 638 -9.17 -41.38 -4.70
C VAL A 638 -10.11 -42.50 -5.09
N CYS A 639 -10.94 -42.91 -4.13
CA CYS A 639 -12.00 -43.90 -4.33
C CYS A 639 -11.50 -45.33 -4.62
N SER A 640 -10.48 -45.78 -3.87
CA SER A 640 -10.03 -47.18 -3.85
C SER A 640 -11.18 -48.19 -3.79
N ASP A 641 -12.28 -47.84 -3.12
CA ASP A 641 -13.41 -48.74 -2.86
C ASP A 641 -14.54 -48.65 -3.90
N ALA A 642 -14.39 -47.85 -4.96
CA ALA A 642 -15.50 -47.49 -5.87
C ALA A 642 -15.41 -48.10 -7.28
N GLN A 643 -14.48 -49.03 -7.52
CA GLN A 643 -13.98 -49.45 -8.84
C GLN A 643 -14.99 -49.86 -9.92
N ARG A 644 -16.28 -50.10 -9.60
CA ARG A 644 -17.28 -50.60 -10.58
C ARG A 644 -18.68 -49.98 -10.48
N LEU A 645 -18.85 -48.94 -9.68
CA LEU A 645 -20.19 -48.47 -9.33
C LEU A 645 -20.37 -46.97 -9.49
N VAL A 646 -19.52 -46.23 -10.19
CA VAL A 646 -19.70 -44.76 -10.33
C VAL A 646 -20.57 -44.44 -11.55
N SER A 647 -21.75 -43.85 -11.32
CA SER A 647 -22.65 -43.40 -12.39
C SER A 647 -22.38 -41.97 -12.83
N THR A 648 -22.03 -41.09 -11.90
CA THR A 648 -21.66 -39.69 -12.20
C THR A 648 -20.73 -39.18 -11.12
N ALA A 649 -19.74 -38.37 -11.50
CA ALA A 649 -18.83 -37.73 -10.58
C ALA A 649 -18.78 -36.22 -10.81
N PHE A 650 -18.58 -35.49 -9.71
CA PHE A 650 -18.52 -34.05 -9.70
C PHE A 650 -17.42 -33.56 -8.79
N ILE A 651 -16.80 -32.45 -9.17
CA ILE A 651 -15.79 -31.76 -8.38
C ILE A 651 -16.32 -30.38 -8.06
N THR A 652 -16.17 -29.99 -6.81
CA THR A 652 -16.31 -28.61 -6.35
C THR A 652 -15.01 -28.21 -5.69
N PHE A 653 -14.52 -27.00 -5.93
CA PHE A 653 -13.42 -26.48 -5.14
C PHE A 653 -13.71 -25.11 -4.55
N GLU A 654 -13.12 -24.88 -3.38
CA GLU A 654 -13.22 -23.65 -2.61
C GLU A 654 -11.80 -23.20 -2.27
N ALA A 655 -11.49 -21.92 -2.42
CA ALA A 655 -10.24 -21.31 -2.00
C ALA A 655 -10.53 -19.95 -1.34
N ASP A 656 -9.54 -19.35 -0.68
CA ASP A 656 -9.72 -18.00 -0.11
C ASP A 656 -10.07 -16.96 -1.19
N GLN A 657 -9.57 -17.19 -2.41
CA GLN A 657 -9.79 -16.35 -3.59
C GLN A 657 -11.19 -16.55 -4.20
N GLY A 658 -11.96 -17.55 -3.75
CA GLY A 658 -13.33 -17.79 -4.22
C GLY A 658 -13.68 -19.27 -4.38
N LYS A 659 -14.93 -19.52 -4.76
CA LYS A 659 -15.48 -20.86 -5.03
C LYS A 659 -15.81 -20.99 -6.51
N THR A 660 -15.53 -22.16 -7.08
CA THR A 660 -15.95 -22.47 -8.45
C THR A 660 -17.21 -23.30 -8.51
N LYS A 661 -17.82 -23.27 -9.71
CA LYS A 661 -19.00 -24.07 -10.03
C LYS A 661 -18.65 -25.55 -10.05
N LYS A 662 -19.63 -26.39 -9.73
CA LYS A 662 -19.54 -27.86 -9.81
C LYS A 662 -19.29 -28.27 -11.27
N PHE A 663 -18.23 -29.04 -11.53
CA PHE A 663 -17.89 -29.52 -12.88
C PHE A 663 -17.60 -31.03 -12.89
N LYS A 664 -17.66 -31.64 -14.07
CA LYS A 664 -17.27 -33.06 -14.27
C LYS A 664 -15.76 -33.13 -14.50
N PRO A 665 -15.02 -34.05 -13.84
CA PRO A 665 -13.62 -34.26 -14.16
C PRO A 665 -13.42 -34.70 -15.60
N GLU A 666 -12.29 -34.30 -16.19
CA GLU A 666 -11.76 -34.97 -17.38
C GLU A 666 -11.24 -36.35 -16.97
N ALA A 667 -11.54 -37.37 -17.78
CA ALA A 667 -11.02 -38.72 -17.56
C ALA A 667 -9.81 -38.94 -18.47
N LYS A 668 -8.74 -39.49 -17.92
CA LYS A 668 -7.51 -39.85 -18.64
C LYS A 668 -7.15 -41.31 -18.42
#